data_AF-A0A2M9GXU8-F1
#
_entry.id   AF-A0A2M9GXU8-F1
#
_cell.length_a   1.000
_cell.length_b   1.000
_cell.length_c   1.000
_cell.angle_alpha   90.00
_cell.angle_beta   90.00
_cell.angle_gamma   90.00
#
_symmetry.space_group_name_H-M   'P 1'
#
loop_
_entity.id
_entity.type
_entity.pdbx_description
1 polymer ?
#
loop_
_entity_poly.entity_id
_entity_poly.type
_entity_poly.pdbx_seq_one_letter_code
_entity_poly.pdbx_strand_id
1 'polypeptide(L)'
;MSVGLDRFTQFAQQNPAAERIVVNGQNGQHDQARPLTAALDGTPRSWLAKYVIEPIRDLYNGSVTRENTEALRTFQHALDEQHGHGAGRFALEETQHGKLSSHRIEAAVHAAPQHAAARMQALNQAALNGASAADLDAAMRFVMGDVRLPDGPRGDFIESELRDTLRLLLPQVLANDGTPEKRLAGALGTQLAARLDEYLLRGLEAYAASHFGPRNVEGLTQDQLIARLDSKGGLPHLHAAIPALAPHLQAECRAFETSVATMLTRVADNYEGISERFPGDGASTRLHGITLTNSDPHKGGNRVALLDFGQGRQAVYKPRDVRIDEAISGAALSHGGHSLLEVAGASAMTYRFLPRHDDHGDFGFVQFIPNADAENHLVSHDAAADMFQDLGRATAALMFAGATDIHHENIMVSNNRFFFTDLEFALSTPVTQRFADLLQDNARADDETAPSPALVKLMDAIMLDKAFGCATDNNPLQPAYRFVDGRLRRQDNLEDVPESLLVVRNADDTYSNNRYPGATSPYARYSEDFGKGLIDGLTRLQAADTMQPFITATTGFHLRYHPISTLGQREILMDELGTAFFGPDAGNANPHGTLENKLDGIRDIQGRADLRAALRQTMLGAYANHDVPYYSKITGDATLYPDGRTDGHSAIPGYFNLPDEHPMLETGRRLQAASAEQLEEIGTEAAKWMARIVPTESDLMPYLSTHRTDDMITELTGVRPGAQ
;
A
#
# COMPACT_ATOMS: atom_id res chain seq x y z
N MET A 1 26.00 -17.17 -5.69
CA MET A 1 26.08 -18.12 -6.82
C MET A 1 25.39 -19.41 -6.40
N SER A 2 24.33 -19.82 -7.12
CA SER A 2 23.55 -21.04 -6.87
C SER A 2 24.33 -22.29 -7.32
N VAL A 3 24.08 -23.43 -6.67
CA VAL A 3 24.62 -24.72 -7.09
C VAL A 3 23.68 -25.27 -8.17
N GLY A 4 24.11 -25.31 -9.43
CA GLY A 4 23.30 -25.82 -10.54
C GLY A 4 22.99 -27.32 -10.41
N LEU A 5 21.86 -27.75 -11.00
CA LEU A 5 21.34 -29.11 -10.89
C LEU A 5 22.34 -30.18 -11.36
N ASP A 6 23.12 -29.88 -12.40
CA ASP A 6 24.17 -30.76 -12.93
C ASP A 6 25.16 -31.22 -11.86
N ARG A 7 25.49 -30.35 -10.89
CA ARG A 7 26.40 -30.71 -9.79
C ARG A 7 25.76 -31.72 -8.83
N PHE A 8 24.47 -31.58 -8.53
CA PHE A 8 23.75 -32.54 -7.71
C PHE A 8 23.63 -33.89 -8.43
N THR A 9 23.30 -33.89 -9.72
CA THR A 9 23.19 -35.10 -10.54
C THR A 9 24.54 -35.81 -10.68
N GLN A 10 25.60 -35.09 -10.98
CA GLN A 10 26.96 -35.63 -11.08
C GLN A 10 27.41 -36.22 -9.74
N PHE A 11 27.14 -35.53 -8.64
CA PHE A 11 27.45 -36.03 -7.30
C PHE A 11 26.67 -37.32 -6.99
N ALA A 12 25.37 -37.36 -7.28
CA ALA A 12 24.53 -38.53 -7.04
C ALA A 12 25.06 -39.77 -7.78
N GLN A 13 25.41 -39.60 -9.06
CA GLN A 13 26.00 -40.65 -9.91
C GLN A 13 27.36 -41.14 -9.38
N GLN A 14 28.20 -40.23 -8.89
CA GLN A 14 29.52 -40.57 -8.32
C GLN A 14 29.41 -41.21 -6.93
N ASN A 15 28.29 -41.00 -6.23
CA ASN A 15 28.08 -41.39 -4.85
C ASN A 15 26.71 -42.08 -4.65
N PRO A 16 26.40 -43.19 -5.34
CA PRO A 16 25.05 -43.76 -5.36
C PRO A 16 24.57 -44.27 -3.98
N ALA A 17 25.50 -44.56 -3.07
CA ALA A 17 25.20 -44.99 -1.70
C ALA A 17 25.12 -43.84 -0.68
N ALA A 18 25.17 -42.57 -1.11
CA ALA A 18 25.09 -41.44 -0.18
C ALA A 18 23.65 -41.23 0.33
N GLU A 19 23.44 -41.50 1.62
CA GLU A 19 22.14 -41.35 2.28
C GLU A 19 21.92 -39.94 2.86
N ARG A 20 22.97 -39.11 2.91
CA ARG A 20 22.92 -37.72 3.40
C ARG A 20 23.92 -36.82 2.67
N ILE A 21 23.42 -35.73 2.10
CA ILE A 21 24.19 -34.73 1.34
C ILE A 21 24.04 -33.37 2.02
N VAL A 22 25.16 -32.65 2.15
CA VAL A 22 25.22 -31.28 2.70
C VAL A 22 25.90 -30.34 1.71
N VAL A 23 25.48 -29.08 1.65
CA VAL A 23 26.07 -28.06 0.78
C VAL A 23 27.04 -27.23 1.62
N ASN A 24 28.30 -27.08 1.17
CA ASN A 24 29.34 -26.27 1.84
C ASN A 24 29.68 -26.62 3.32
N GLY A 25 29.25 -27.77 3.85
CA GLY A 25 29.58 -28.25 5.20
C GLY A 25 30.97 -28.90 5.33
N GLN A 26 31.53 -28.92 6.55
CA GLN A 26 32.73 -29.73 6.83
C GLN A 26 32.34 -31.21 7.02
N ASN A 27 33.22 -32.14 6.61
CA ASN A 27 33.06 -33.57 6.90
C ASN A 27 32.87 -33.78 8.41
N GLY A 28 31.64 -34.02 8.86
CA GLY A 28 31.38 -34.45 10.23
C GLY A 28 31.95 -35.85 10.43
N GLN A 29 32.93 -36.00 11.33
CA GLN A 29 33.63 -37.27 11.58
C GLN A 29 32.74 -38.43 12.09
N HIS A 30 31.44 -38.23 12.27
CA HIS A 30 30.56 -39.19 12.95
C HIS A 30 29.19 -39.51 12.30
N ASP A 31 28.81 -38.98 11.11
CA ASP A 31 27.44 -39.18 10.58
C ASP A 31 27.32 -39.47 9.05
N GLN A 32 28.35 -40.07 8.42
CA GLN A 32 28.36 -40.47 6.98
C GLN A 32 27.92 -39.39 5.94
N ALA A 33 27.81 -38.11 6.32
CA ALA A 33 27.47 -37.02 5.43
C ALA A 33 28.59 -36.77 4.40
N ARG A 34 28.23 -36.54 3.13
CA ARG A 34 29.20 -36.18 2.09
C ARG A 34 28.97 -34.75 1.58
N PRO A 35 29.98 -33.86 1.65
CA PRO A 35 29.84 -32.48 1.24
C PRO A 35 29.87 -32.33 -0.27
N LEU A 36 28.93 -31.56 -0.80
CA LEU A 36 28.99 -31.01 -2.15
C LEU A 36 29.74 -29.68 -2.07
N THR A 37 31.02 -29.67 -2.44
CA THR A 37 31.84 -28.46 -2.48
C THR A 37 31.53 -27.64 -3.73
N ALA A 38 31.02 -26.41 -3.55
CA ALA A 38 31.03 -25.42 -4.62
C ALA A 38 32.49 -25.02 -4.92
N ALA A 39 32.94 -25.11 -6.16
CA ALA A 39 34.16 -24.42 -6.57
C ALA A 39 33.93 -22.91 -6.35
N LEU A 40 34.58 -22.35 -5.32
CA LEU A 40 34.65 -20.91 -5.09
C LEU A 40 35.85 -20.40 -5.89
N ASP A 41 35.57 -19.78 -7.04
CA ASP A 41 36.55 -18.91 -7.66
C ASP A 41 36.66 -17.64 -6.77
N GLY A 42 37.66 -17.65 -5.88
CA GLY A 42 38.48 -16.47 -5.58
C GLY A 42 37.89 -15.22 -4.91
N THR A 43 36.68 -15.20 -4.32
CA THR A 43 36.21 -14.01 -3.56
C THR A 43 35.81 -14.31 -2.11
N PRO A 44 36.17 -13.45 -1.12
CA PRO A 44 35.92 -13.71 0.29
C PRO A 44 34.44 -13.61 0.64
N ARG A 45 34.04 -14.41 1.64
CA ARG A 45 32.72 -14.48 2.25
C ARG A 45 32.21 -13.11 2.73
N SER A 46 31.17 -12.57 2.08
CA SER A 46 30.34 -11.51 2.66
C SER A 46 28.94 -11.53 2.04
N TRP A 47 27.96 -12.07 2.78
CA TRP A 47 26.61 -11.49 2.98
C TRP A 47 25.70 -12.44 3.77
N LEU A 48 25.95 -13.76 3.75
CA LEU A 48 25.09 -14.78 4.39
C LEU A 48 25.38 -15.09 5.88
N ALA A 49 26.32 -14.39 6.53
CA ALA A 49 26.80 -14.74 7.87
C ALA A 49 26.34 -13.82 9.02
N LYS A 50 25.37 -12.90 8.81
CA LYS A 50 25.09 -11.84 9.81
C LYS A 50 23.85 -11.99 10.69
N TYR A 51 23.09 -13.08 10.62
CA TYR A 51 21.99 -13.31 11.57
C TYR A 51 22.08 -14.71 12.15
N VAL A 52 22.50 -14.81 13.41
CA VAL A 52 21.97 -15.67 14.49
C VAL A 52 22.94 -15.51 15.67
N ILE A 53 22.50 -14.80 16.71
CA ILE A 53 23.06 -14.94 18.07
C ILE A 53 21.92 -15.34 18.99
N GLU A 54 21.90 -16.60 19.43
CA GLU A 54 21.20 -17.03 20.64
C GLU A 54 21.92 -18.26 21.28
N PRO A 55 21.73 -18.50 22.60
CA PRO A 55 22.79 -19.01 23.46
C PRO A 55 22.96 -20.54 23.49
N ILE A 56 24.16 -20.89 23.93
CA ILE A 56 24.84 -22.19 23.88
C ILE A 56 24.15 -23.23 24.79
N ARG A 57 23.28 -24.09 24.20
CA ARG A 57 23.09 -25.48 24.67
C ARG A 57 22.48 -26.48 23.66
N ASP A 58 21.92 -26.03 22.53
CA ASP A 58 21.29 -26.90 21.50
C ASP A 58 22.12 -27.12 20.21
N LEU A 59 23.43 -26.89 20.28
CA LEU A 59 24.31 -26.73 19.10
C LEU A 59 24.42 -27.94 18.15
N TYR A 60 24.15 -29.18 18.58
CA TYR A 60 24.40 -30.36 17.74
C TYR A 60 23.19 -30.77 16.87
N ASN A 61 21.98 -30.84 17.44
CA ASN A 61 20.76 -31.17 16.69
C ASN A 61 20.30 -30.01 15.79
N GLY A 62 20.53 -28.76 16.20
CA GLY A 62 20.22 -27.58 15.39
C GLY A 62 21.15 -27.39 14.19
N SER A 63 22.40 -27.89 14.23
CA SER A 63 23.34 -27.81 13.10
C SER A 63 22.98 -28.79 11.97
N VAL A 64 22.75 -30.07 12.29
CA VAL A 64 22.39 -31.10 11.30
C VAL A 64 21.06 -30.79 10.60
N THR A 65 20.05 -30.35 11.35
CA THR A 65 18.75 -29.96 10.78
C THR A 65 18.87 -28.74 9.87
N ARG A 66 19.69 -27.75 10.23
CA ARG A 66 19.98 -26.59 9.38
C ARG A 66 20.67 -27.01 8.07
N GLU A 67 21.71 -27.83 8.15
CA GLU A 67 22.43 -28.33 6.97
C GLU A 67 21.53 -29.13 6.02
N ASN A 68 20.67 -30.01 6.56
CA ASN A 68 19.73 -30.78 5.74
C ASN A 68 18.71 -29.87 5.06
N THR A 69 18.20 -28.88 5.80
CA THR A 69 17.26 -27.89 5.29
C THR A 69 17.89 -27.03 4.20
N GLU A 70 19.13 -26.59 4.38
CA GLU A 70 19.88 -25.82 3.39
C GLU A 70 20.15 -26.62 2.12
N ALA A 71 20.56 -27.89 2.26
CA ALA A 71 20.79 -28.77 1.12
C ALA A 71 19.50 -29.02 0.32
N LEU A 72 18.39 -29.30 1.00
CA LEU A 72 17.08 -29.47 0.36
C LEU A 72 16.63 -28.21 -0.37
N ARG A 73 16.72 -27.02 0.28
CA ARG A 73 16.35 -25.75 -0.36
C ARG A 73 17.23 -25.44 -1.58
N THR A 74 18.54 -25.68 -1.46
CA THR A 74 19.48 -25.43 -2.56
C THR A 74 19.19 -26.35 -3.75
N PHE A 75 18.91 -27.64 -3.49
CA PHE A 75 18.56 -28.60 -4.53
C PHE A 75 17.19 -28.31 -5.14
N GLN A 76 16.20 -27.96 -4.33
CA GLN A 76 14.88 -27.54 -4.80
C GLN A 76 15.00 -26.32 -5.72
N HIS A 77 15.77 -25.31 -5.33
CA HIS A 77 16.03 -24.13 -6.15
C HIS A 77 16.68 -24.52 -7.49
N ALA A 78 17.65 -25.44 -7.48
CA ALA A 78 18.28 -25.93 -8.70
C ALA A 78 17.30 -26.67 -9.63
N LEU A 79 16.36 -27.44 -9.06
CA LEU A 79 15.28 -28.08 -9.82
C LEU A 79 14.32 -27.04 -10.42
N ASP A 80 13.92 -26.05 -9.63
CA ASP A 80 13.02 -24.99 -10.06
C ASP A 80 13.67 -24.09 -11.15
N GLU A 81 14.96 -23.77 -11.02
CA GLU A 81 15.75 -23.03 -12.03
C GLU A 81 15.79 -23.75 -13.38
N GLN A 82 15.87 -25.10 -13.38
CA GLN A 82 15.99 -25.88 -14.62
C GLN A 82 14.65 -26.29 -15.22
N HIS A 83 13.65 -26.59 -14.38
CA HIS A 83 12.40 -27.21 -14.82
C HIS A 83 11.17 -26.31 -14.65
N GLY A 84 11.33 -25.13 -14.04
CA GLY A 84 10.26 -24.17 -13.78
C GLY A 84 9.76 -24.21 -12.33
N HIS A 85 9.12 -23.13 -11.91
CA HIS A 85 8.69 -22.89 -10.54
C HIS A 85 7.81 -24.00 -9.95
N GLY A 86 8.18 -24.45 -8.75
CA GLY A 86 7.47 -25.46 -7.98
C GLY A 86 7.74 -26.90 -8.41
N ALA A 87 8.44 -27.13 -9.52
CA ALA A 87 8.79 -28.46 -10.01
C ALA A 87 9.59 -29.24 -8.96
N GLY A 88 10.55 -28.59 -8.29
CA GLY A 88 11.35 -29.16 -7.23
C GLY A 88 10.53 -29.49 -5.98
N ARG A 89 9.59 -28.62 -5.59
CA ARG A 89 8.71 -28.84 -4.43
C ARG A 89 7.91 -30.13 -4.61
N PHE A 90 7.15 -30.25 -5.69
CA PHE A 90 6.28 -31.42 -5.93
C PHE A 90 7.07 -32.71 -6.16
N ALA A 91 8.19 -32.63 -6.88
CA ALA A 91 9.09 -33.76 -7.05
C ALA A 91 9.65 -34.27 -5.71
N LEU A 92 9.97 -33.36 -4.79
CA LEU A 92 10.47 -33.72 -3.46
C LEU A 92 9.39 -34.24 -2.52
N GLU A 93 8.14 -33.76 -2.62
CA GLU A 93 6.99 -34.27 -1.85
C GLU A 93 6.69 -35.74 -2.16
N GLU A 94 6.81 -36.17 -3.43
CA GLU A 94 6.62 -37.57 -3.83
C GLU A 94 7.76 -38.49 -3.39
N THR A 95 8.96 -37.94 -3.20
CA THR A 95 10.13 -38.68 -2.72
C THR A 95 10.22 -38.59 -1.19
N GLN A 96 9.71 -39.61 -0.48
CA GLN A 96 9.83 -39.85 0.98
C GLN A 96 10.48 -38.74 1.84
N HIS A 97 9.76 -38.21 2.83
CA HIS A 97 10.23 -37.20 3.79
C HIS A 97 11.57 -37.58 4.45
N GLY A 98 12.57 -36.68 4.46
CA GLY A 98 13.87 -36.93 5.09
C GLY A 98 15.02 -36.05 4.61
N LYS A 99 16.27 -36.50 4.85
CA LYS A 99 17.53 -35.85 4.40
C LYS A 99 17.71 -36.00 2.87
N LEU A 100 18.46 -35.11 2.22
CA LEU A 100 18.76 -35.25 0.79
C LEU A 100 19.76 -36.40 0.56
N SER A 101 19.41 -37.38 -0.28
CA SER A 101 20.24 -38.55 -0.63
C SER A 101 20.41 -38.65 -2.15
N SER A 102 21.39 -39.41 -2.64
CA SER A 102 21.60 -39.61 -4.08
C SER A 102 20.37 -40.19 -4.77
N HIS A 103 19.71 -41.16 -4.14
CA HIS A 103 18.46 -41.73 -4.64
C HIS A 103 17.33 -40.69 -4.72
N ARG A 104 17.19 -39.82 -3.72
CA ARG A 104 16.19 -38.75 -3.75
C ARG A 104 16.49 -37.71 -4.83
N ILE A 105 17.76 -37.40 -5.05
CA ILE A 105 18.18 -36.53 -6.17
C ILE A 105 17.76 -37.13 -7.50
N GLU A 106 18.13 -38.39 -7.76
CA GLU A 106 17.81 -39.06 -9.03
C GLU A 106 16.30 -39.15 -9.27
N ALA A 107 15.52 -39.52 -8.24
CA ALA A 107 14.07 -39.59 -8.32
C ALA A 107 13.44 -38.21 -8.58
N ALA A 108 13.89 -37.16 -7.87
CA ALA A 108 13.35 -35.82 -8.02
C ALA A 108 13.71 -35.19 -9.37
N VAL A 109 14.94 -35.39 -9.87
CA VAL A 109 15.38 -34.96 -11.22
C VAL A 109 14.51 -35.61 -12.30
N HIS A 110 14.13 -36.88 -12.13
CA HIS A 110 13.26 -37.56 -13.08
C HIS A 110 11.80 -37.06 -13.03
N ALA A 111 11.29 -36.76 -11.83
CA ALA A 111 9.91 -36.34 -11.61
C ALA A 111 9.65 -34.86 -11.94
N ALA A 112 10.60 -33.97 -11.68
CA ALA A 112 10.45 -32.52 -11.85
C ALA A 112 9.89 -32.06 -13.21
N PRO A 113 10.39 -32.52 -14.38
CA PRO A 113 9.82 -32.12 -15.66
C PRO A 113 8.38 -32.61 -15.88
N GLN A 114 7.99 -33.74 -15.27
CA GLN A 114 6.62 -34.27 -15.33
C GLN A 114 5.67 -33.39 -14.52
N HIS A 115 6.11 -32.93 -13.34
CA HIS A 115 5.36 -31.98 -12.51
C HIS A 115 5.18 -30.62 -13.17
N ALA A 116 6.22 -30.10 -13.81
CA ALA A 116 6.13 -28.86 -14.57
C ALA A 116 5.10 -28.97 -15.72
N ALA A 117 5.10 -30.08 -16.45
CA ALA A 117 4.12 -30.34 -17.49
C ALA A 117 2.69 -30.50 -16.92
N ALA A 118 2.53 -31.24 -15.82
CA ALA A 118 1.25 -31.45 -15.15
C ALA A 118 0.65 -30.14 -14.62
N ARG A 119 1.49 -29.25 -14.05
CA ARG A 119 1.10 -27.90 -13.64
C ARG A 119 0.49 -27.13 -14.81
N MET A 120 1.23 -27.00 -15.90
CA MET A 120 0.78 -26.23 -17.06
C MET A 120 -0.47 -26.84 -17.70
N GLN A 121 -0.58 -28.17 -17.74
CA GLN A 121 -1.79 -28.85 -18.20
C GLN A 121 -2.99 -28.50 -17.31
N ALA A 122 -2.88 -28.64 -15.99
CA ALA A 122 -3.97 -28.37 -15.06
C ALA A 122 -4.43 -26.90 -15.12
N LEU A 123 -3.48 -25.96 -15.11
CA LEU A 123 -3.79 -24.53 -15.16
C LEU A 123 -4.40 -24.13 -16.51
N ASN A 124 -3.94 -24.70 -17.63
CA ASN A 124 -4.56 -24.43 -18.93
C ASN A 124 -5.97 -24.99 -19.05
N GLN A 125 -6.27 -26.15 -18.45
CA GLN A 125 -7.64 -26.69 -18.41
C GLN A 125 -8.56 -25.82 -17.54
N ALA A 126 -8.07 -25.37 -16.38
CA ALA A 126 -8.81 -24.47 -15.49
C ALA A 126 -9.10 -23.09 -16.11
N ALA A 127 -8.28 -22.65 -17.08
CA ALA A 127 -8.46 -21.40 -17.81
C ALA A 127 -9.55 -21.46 -18.91
N LEU A 128 -10.06 -22.65 -19.26
CA LEU A 128 -11.08 -22.79 -20.28
C LEU A 128 -12.45 -22.35 -19.77
N ASN A 129 -13.22 -21.69 -20.63
CA ASN A 129 -14.62 -21.39 -20.36
C ASN A 129 -15.40 -22.68 -20.12
N GLY A 130 -15.98 -22.83 -18.92
CA GLY A 130 -16.73 -24.04 -18.54
C GLY A 130 -15.88 -25.17 -17.95
N ALA A 131 -14.66 -24.88 -17.46
CA ALA A 131 -13.85 -25.84 -16.70
C ALA A 131 -14.67 -26.55 -15.61
N SER A 132 -14.48 -27.86 -15.47
CA SER A 132 -15.22 -28.64 -14.46
C SER A 132 -14.67 -28.40 -13.05
N ALA A 133 -15.44 -28.76 -12.03
CA ALA A 133 -14.96 -28.71 -10.65
C ALA A 133 -13.65 -29.51 -10.46
N ALA A 134 -13.52 -30.65 -11.13
CA ALA A 134 -12.31 -31.48 -11.07
C ALA A 134 -11.09 -30.79 -11.71
N ASP A 135 -11.29 -30.04 -12.80
CA ASP A 135 -10.21 -29.29 -13.43
C ASP A 135 -9.71 -28.16 -12.53
N LEU A 136 -10.65 -27.45 -11.88
CA LEU A 136 -10.33 -26.41 -10.90
C LEU A 136 -9.60 -26.99 -9.69
N ASP A 137 -10.06 -28.13 -9.15
CA ASP A 137 -9.42 -28.77 -8.00
C ASP A 137 -8.00 -29.26 -8.32
N ALA A 138 -7.79 -29.81 -9.52
CA ALA A 138 -6.47 -30.22 -10.00
C ALA A 138 -5.52 -29.03 -10.12
N ALA A 139 -5.99 -27.90 -10.64
CA ALA A 139 -5.23 -26.65 -10.71
C ALA A 139 -4.94 -26.05 -9.31
N MET A 140 -5.92 -26.09 -8.40
CA MET A 140 -5.79 -25.55 -7.05
C MET A 140 -4.69 -26.23 -6.24
N ARG A 141 -4.36 -27.49 -6.52
CA ARG A 141 -3.18 -28.16 -5.94
C ARG A 141 -1.89 -27.36 -6.19
N PHE A 142 -1.70 -26.87 -7.41
CA PHE A 142 -0.51 -26.10 -7.77
C PHE A 142 -0.59 -24.67 -7.24
N VAL A 143 -1.76 -24.04 -7.33
CA VAL A 143 -1.99 -22.68 -6.82
C VAL A 143 -1.72 -22.59 -5.32
N MET A 144 -2.29 -23.49 -4.51
CA MET A 144 -2.01 -23.53 -3.07
C MET A 144 -0.54 -23.89 -2.76
N GLY A 145 0.15 -24.53 -3.70
CA GLY A 145 1.59 -24.74 -3.64
C GLY A 145 2.43 -23.46 -3.80
N ASP A 146 1.86 -22.42 -4.40
CA ASP A 146 2.53 -21.13 -4.59
C ASP A 146 2.16 -20.12 -3.49
N VAL A 147 1.07 -20.37 -2.76
CA VAL A 147 0.61 -19.51 -1.66
C VAL A 147 1.58 -19.59 -0.48
N ARG A 148 2.03 -18.44 0.00
CA ARG A 148 2.72 -18.33 1.29
C ARG A 148 1.69 -18.20 2.41
N LEU A 149 1.40 -19.30 3.07
CA LEU A 149 0.56 -19.34 4.27
C LEU A 149 1.31 -18.79 5.50
N PRO A 150 0.58 -18.32 6.53
CA PRO A 150 1.13 -18.07 7.86
C PRO A 150 1.84 -19.31 8.43
N ASP A 151 2.88 -19.09 9.23
CA ASP A 151 3.70 -20.18 9.75
C ASP A 151 2.91 -21.12 10.69
N GLY A 152 3.20 -22.41 10.57
CA GLY A 152 2.65 -23.46 11.43
C GLY A 152 1.13 -23.62 11.30
N PRO A 153 0.45 -24.12 12.37
CA PRO A 153 -0.98 -24.44 12.33
C PRO A 153 -1.93 -23.26 12.04
N ARG A 154 -1.44 -22.00 12.01
CA ARG A 154 -2.26 -20.86 11.59
C ARG A 154 -2.63 -20.95 10.11
N GLY A 155 -1.71 -21.42 9.26
CA GLY A 155 -2.01 -21.66 7.85
C GLY A 155 -3.16 -22.64 7.66
N ASP A 156 -3.17 -23.73 8.42
CA ASP A 156 -4.22 -24.76 8.38
C ASP A 156 -5.60 -24.21 8.76
N PHE A 157 -5.66 -23.20 9.65
CA PHE A 157 -6.92 -22.62 10.11
C PHE A 157 -7.62 -21.74 9.08
N ILE A 158 -6.90 -21.22 8.09
CA ILE A 158 -7.46 -20.35 7.04
C ILE A 158 -7.42 -21.00 5.65
N GLU A 159 -6.81 -22.17 5.51
CA GLU A 159 -6.56 -22.80 4.21
C GLU A 159 -7.87 -23.06 3.44
N SER A 160 -8.93 -23.49 4.14
CA SER A 160 -10.20 -23.83 3.49
C SER A 160 -10.86 -22.60 2.87
N GLU A 161 -11.02 -21.54 3.65
CA GLU A 161 -11.60 -20.27 3.22
C GLU A 161 -10.78 -19.64 2.09
N LEU A 162 -9.46 -19.69 2.22
CA LEU A 162 -8.53 -19.21 1.20
C LEU A 162 -8.67 -19.98 -0.11
N ARG A 163 -8.65 -21.32 -0.03
CA ARG A 163 -8.77 -22.21 -1.19
C ARG A 163 -10.10 -21.99 -1.92
N ASP A 164 -11.20 -21.94 -1.19
CA ASP A 164 -12.53 -21.76 -1.77
C ASP A 164 -12.65 -20.42 -2.49
N THR A 165 -12.13 -19.35 -1.89
CA THR A 165 -12.12 -18.00 -2.48
C THR A 165 -11.27 -17.96 -3.75
N LEU A 166 -10.05 -18.50 -3.70
CA LEU A 166 -9.16 -18.55 -4.88
C LEU A 166 -9.74 -19.40 -6.00
N ARG A 167 -10.45 -20.49 -5.68
CA ARG A 167 -11.10 -21.36 -6.67
C ARG A 167 -12.16 -20.61 -7.48
N LEU A 168 -12.88 -19.66 -6.87
CA LEU A 168 -13.87 -18.81 -7.55
C LEU A 168 -13.19 -17.82 -8.52
N LEU A 169 -12.06 -17.24 -8.12
CA LEU A 169 -11.30 -16.29 -8.92
C LEU A 169 -10.46 -16.95 -10.04
N LEU A 170 -10.14 -18.23 -9.88
CA LEU A 170 -9.09 -18.90 -10.65
C LEU A 170 -9.23 -18.75 -12.18
N PRO A 171 -10.41 -18.99 -12.82
CA PRO A 171 -10.52 -18.85 -14.27
C PRO A 171 -10.20 -17.43 -14.76
N GLN A 172 -10.70 -16.42 -14.05
CA GLN A 172 -10.51 -15.02 -14.41
C GLN A 172 -9.07 -14.56 -14.20
N VAL A 173 -8.43 -15.01 -13.12
CA VAL A 173 -7.00 -14.76 -12.87
C VAL A 173 -6.17 -15.36 -13.99
N LEU A 174 -6.40 -16.63 -14.36
CA LEU A 174 -5.62 -17.32 -15.39
C LEU A 174 -5.78 -16.70 -16.78
N ALA A 175 -6.96 -16.16 -17.09
CA ALA A 175 -7.23 -15.43 -18.33
C ALA A 175 -6.40 -14.14 -18.43
N ASN A 176 -6.17 -13.47 -17.30
CA ASN A 176 -5.39 -12.24 -17.20
C ASN A 176 -3.89 -12.47 -16.92
N ASP A 177 -3.48 -13.70 -16.60
CA ASP A 177 -2.11 -14.02 -16.20
C ASP A 177 -1.15 -14.15 -17.40
N GLY A 178 -0.17 -13.24 -17.45
CA GLY A 178 0.90 -13.17 -18.44
C GLY A 178 2.21 -13.79 -17.97
N THR A 179 2.30 -14.21 -16.71
CA THR A 179 3.50 -14.88 -16.20
C THR A 179 3.70 -16.22 -16.92
N PRO A 180 4.96 -16.62 -17.22
CA PRO A 180 5.23 -17.87 -17.94
C PRO A 180 4.64 -19.13 -17.29
N GLU A 181 4.52 -19.12 -15.95
CA GLU A 181 4.13 -20.28 -15.14
C GLU A 181 2.79 -20.09 -14.42
N LYS A 182 2.01 -19.06 -14.79
CA LYS A 182 0.68 -18.78 -14.23
C LYS A 182 0.67 -18.61 -12.71
N ARG A 183 1.50 -17.70 -12.21
CA ARG A 183 1.77 -17.48 -10.77
C ARG A 183 0.88 -16.44 -10.09
N LEU A 184 0.06 -15.69 -10.82
CA LEU A 184 -0.72 -14.60 -10.21
C LEU A 184 -1.70 -15.11 -9.15
N ALA A 185 -2.31 -16.27 -9.37
CA ALA A 185 -3.27 -16.84 -8.41
C ALA A 185 -2.61 -17.14 -7.05
N GLY A 186 -1.38 -17.67 -7.03
CA GLY A 186 -0.62 -17.90 -5.80
C GLY A 186 -0.18 -16.59 -5.11
N ALA A 187 0.19 -15.58 -5.91
CA ALA A 187 0.55 -14.25 -5.40
C ALA A 187 -0.65 -13.54 -4.76
N LEU A 188 -1.83 -13.59 -5.39
CA LEU A 188 -3.08 -13.10 -4.81
C LEU A 188 -3.48 -13.90 -3.57
N GLY A 189 -3.32 -15.23 -3.60
CA GLY A 189 -3.57 -16.09 -2.46
C GLY A 189 -2.69 -15.79 -1.26
N THR A 190 -1.43 -15.42 -1.48
CA THR A 190 -0.53 -14.95 -0.41
C THR A 190 -1.04 -13.66 0.23
N GLN A 191 -1.56 -12.73 -0.58
CA GLN A 191 -2.12 -11.47 -0.08
C GLN A 191 -3.41 -11.70 0.72
N LEU A 192 -4.30 -12.57 0.25
CA LEU A 192 -5.50 -12.96 1.00
C LEU A 192 -5.13 -13.69 2.30
N ALA A 193 -4.17 -14.62 2.26
CA ALA A 193 -3.73 -15.34 3.45
C ALA A 193 -3.23 -14.39 4.57
N ALA A 194 -2.48 -13.35 4.21
CA ALA A 194 -2.02 -12.34 5.17
C ALA A 194 -3.19 -11.62 5.84
N ARG A 195 -4.22 -11.24 5.08
CA ARG A 195 -5.42 -10.56 5.61
C ARG A 195 -6.27 -11.46 6.48
N LEU A 196 -6.45 -12.72 6.08
CA LEU A 196 -7.14 -13.70 6.92
C LEU A 196 -6.38 -13.97 8.23
N ASP A 197 -5.04 -13.96 8.21
CA ASP A 197 -4.22 -14.07 9.43
C ASP A 197 -4.49 -12.90 10.38
N GLU A 198 -4.75 -11.67 9.90
CA GLU A 198 -5.08 -10.54 10.79
C GLU A 198 -6.38 -10.76 11.58
N TYR A 199 -7.40 -11.36 10.98
CA TYR A 199 -8.64 -11.71 11.70
C TYR A 199 -8.43 -12.94 12.61
N LEU A 200 -7.63 -13.91 12.16
CA LEU A 200 -7.24 -15.04 13.00
C LEU A 200 -6.46 -14.58 14.23
N LEU A 201 -5.55 -13.62 14.09
CA LEU A 201 -4.77 -13.06 15.19
C LEU A 201 -5.66 -12.38 16.23
N ARG A 202 -6.68 -11.64 15.81
CA ARG A 202 -7.70 -11.09 16.73
C ARG A 202 -8.47 -12.19 17.46
N GLY A 203 -8.83 -13.26 16.75
CA GLY A 203 -9.48 -14.43 17.35
C GLY A 203 -8.59 -15.13 18.37
N LEU A 204 -7.31 -15.32 18.05
CA LEU A 204 -6.32 -15.92 18.95
C LEU A 204 -6.01 -15.02 20.14
N GLU A 205 -5.96 -13.70 19.96
CA GLU A 205 -5.81 -12.72 21.03
C GLU A 205 -6.99 -12.78 22.01
N ALA A 206 -8.22 -12.73 21.51
CA ALA A 206 -9.42 -12.81 22.33
C ALA A 206 -9.51 -14.17 23.06
N TYR A 207 -9.15 -15.26 22.38
CA TYR A 207 -9.03 -16.58 23.00
C TYR A 207 -7.96 -16.58 24.10
N ALA A 208 -6.78 -16.01 23.84
CA ALA A 208 -5.69 -15.94 24.79
C ALA A 208 -6.08 -15.12 26.03
N ALA A 209 -6.68 -13.95 25.84
CA ALA A 209 -7.12 -13.06 26.91
C ALA A 209 -8.16 -13.73 27.82
N SER A 210 -9.11 -14.47 27.24
CA SER A 210 -10.15 -15.18 28.01
C SER A 210 -9.64 -16.43 28.75
N HIS A 211 -8.59 -17.10 28.26
CA HIS A 211 -8.14 -18.38 28.81
C HIS A 211 -6.85 -18.30 29.64
N PHE A 212 -5.96 -17.37 29.31
CA PHE A 212 -4.70 -17.13 30.04
C PHE A 212 -4.74 -15.84 30.87
N GLY A 213 -5.73 -14.98 30.62
CA GLY A 213 -5.88 -13.66 31.25
C GLY A 213 -5.25 -12.55 30.38
N PRO A 214 -5.85 -11.35 30.32
CA PRO A 214 -5.45 -10.29 29.40
C PRO A 214 -4.01 -9.77 29.63
N ARG A 215 -3.49 -9.90 30.86
CA ARG A 215 -2.11 -9.50 31.19
C ARG A 215 -1.05 -10.53 30.79
N ASN A 216 -1.46 -11.73 30.36
CA ASN A 216 -0.58 -12.85 30.06
C ASN A 216 -0.55 -13.20 28.57
N VAL A 217 -1.11 -12.35 27.70
CA VAL A 217 -1.10 -12.57 26.24
C VAL A 217 0.30 -12.34 25.66
N GLU A 218 0.97 -11.28 26.09
CA GLU A 218 2.34 -10.94 25.69
C GLU A 218 3.31 -12.10 26.00
N GLY A 219 4.03 -12.54 24.97
CA GLY A 219 5.05 -13.58 25.06
C GLY A 219 4.53 -15.02 24.99
N LEU A 220 3.21 -15.26 24.83
CA LEU A 220 2.67 -16.60 24.54
C LEU A 220 3.21 -17.10 23.21
N THR A 221 3.66 -18.36 23.21
CA THR A 221 4.11 -19.01 21.98
C THR A 221 2.93 -19.57 21.20
N GLN A 222 3.11 -19.71 19.88
CA GLN A 222 2.14 -20.38 19.04
C GLN A 222 1.87 -21.82 19.53
N ASP A 223 2.91 -22.58 19.88
CA ASP A 223 2.78 -23.95 20.37
C ASP A 223 1.95 -24.05 21.65
N GLN A 224 2.08 -23.09 22.57
CA GLN A 224 1.26 -23.06 23.79
C GLN A 224 -0.23 -22.83 23.47
N LEU A 225 -0.52 -21.92 22.54
CA LEU A 225 -1.90 -21.64 22.11
C LEU A 225 -2.50 -22.85 21.39
N ILE A 226 -1.75 -23.45 20.48
CA ILE A 226 -2.22 -24.60 19.70
C ILE A 226 -2.38 -25.83 20.58
N ALA A 227 -1.41 -26.16 21.44
CA ALA A 227 -1.57 -27.28 22.39
C ALA A 227 -2.79 -27.08 23.30
N ARG A 228 -3.10 -25.83 23.68
CA ARG A 228 -4.30 -25.51 24.43
C ARG A 228 -5.57 -25.73 23.60
N LEU A 229 -5.62 -25.23 22.36
CA LEU A 229 -6.75 -25.42 21.45
C LEU A 229 -6.98 -26.91 21.17
N ASP A 230 -5.93 -27.65 20.84
CA ASP A 230 -5.99 -29.09 20.55
C ASP A 230 -6.51 -29.89 21.74
N SER A 231 -6.12 -29.54 22.97
CA SER A 231 -6.66 -30.16 24.19
C SER A 231 -8.17 -29.97 24.38
N LYS A 232 -8.79 -29.09 23.58
CA LYS A 232 -10.20 -28.73 23.61
C LYS A 232 -10.95 -29.04 22.31
N GLY A 233 -10.26 -29.62 21.32
CA GLY A 233 -10.85 -29.97 20.02
C GLY A 233 -10.44 -29.07 18.86
N GLY A 234 -9.35 -28.30 18.99
CA GLY A 234 -8.69 -27.58 17.90
C GLY A 234 -9.52 -26.41 17.33
N LEU A 235 -9.51 -26.26 16.01
CA LEU A 235 -10.23 -25.20 15.28
C LEU A 235 -11.74 -25.14 15.58
N PRO A 236 -12.49 -26.26 15.62
CA PRO A 236 -13.90 -26.25 16.08
C PRO A 236 -14.10 -25.59 17.44
N HIS A 237 -13.15 -25.77 18.37
CA HIS A 237 -13.22 -25.12 19.67
C HIS A 237 -12.95 -23.62 19.57
N LEU A 238 -12.00 -23.19 18.73
CA LEU A 238 -11.75 -21.77 18.51
C LEU A 238 -12.98 -21.05 17.96
N HIS A 239 -13.67 -21.62 16.96
CA HIS A 239 -14.91 -21.05 16.43
C HIS A 239 -16.03 -20.99 17.46
N ALA A 240 -16.15 -22.01 18.32
CA ALA A 240 -17.14 -22.01 19.39
C ALA A 240 -16.82 -20.98 20.49
N ALA A 241 -15.54 -20.81 20.82
CA ALA A 241 -15.08 -19.87 21.83
C ALA A 241 -15.13 -18.41 21.33
N ILE A 242 -14.86 -18.19 20.05
CA ILE A 242 -14.85 -16.89 19.39
C ILE A 242 -15.79 -16.91 18.17
N PRO A 243 -17.12 -16.80 18.38
CA PRO A 243 -18.10 -16.90 17.30
C PRO A 243 -17.96 -15.81 16.23
N ALA A 244 -17.32 -14.69 16.55
CA ALA A 244 -17.06 -13.61 15.61
C ALA A 244 -16.07 -14.00 14.50
N LEU A 245 -15.17 -14.95 14.73
CA LEU A 245 -14.08 -15.25 13.79
C LEU A 245 -14.60 -15.67 12.40
N ALA A 246 -15.51 -16.64 12.33
CA ALA A 246 -15.97 -17.18 11.05
C ALA A 246 -16.70 -16.14 10.18
N PRO A 247 -17.69 -15.38 10.68
CA PRO A 247 -18.33 -14.31 9.90
C PRO A 247 -17.35 -13.27 9.36
N HIS A 248 -16.28 -12.97 10.12
CA HIS A 248 -15.30 -11.96 9.72
C HIS A 248 -14.34 -12.49 8.65
N LEU A 249 -13.86 -13.73 8.77
CA LEU A 249 -13.09 -14.39 7.70
C LEU A 249 -13.90 -14.45 6.40
N GLN A 250 -15.18 -14.82 6.50
CA GLN A 250 -16.07 -14.88 5.33
C GLN A 250 -16.36 -13.50 4.72
N ALA A 251 -16.44 -12.45 5.54
CA ALA A 251 -16.60 -11.07 5.05
C ALA A 251 -15.37 -10.64 4.23
N GLU A 252 -14.17 -10.84 4.76
CA GLU A 252 -12.92 -10.54 4.05
C GLU A 252 -12.80 -11.37 2.75
N CYS A 253 -13.16 -12.65 2.76
CA CYS A 253 -13.15 -13.49 1.55
C CYS A 253 -14.07 -12.94 0.46
N ARG A 254 -15.32 -12.58 0.80
CA ARG A 254 -16.29 -12.02 -0.17
C ARG A 254 -15.83 -10.66 -0.71
N ALA A 255 -15.28 -9.82 0.16
CA ALA A 255 -14.74 -8.52 -0.18
C ALA A 255 -13.53 -8.64 -1.13
N PHE A 256 -12.62 -9.57 -0.83
CA PHE A 256 -11.48 -9.90 -1.68
C PHE A 256 -11.91 -10.44 -3.06
N GLU A 257 -12.84 -11.41 -3.08
CA GLU A 257 -13.38 -11.96 -4.32
C GLU A 257 -13.99 -10.85 -5.20
N THR A 258 -14.88 -10.05 -4.63
CA THR A 258 -15.59 -8.99 -5.35
C THR A 258 -14.60 -7.96 -5.92
N SER A 259 -13.70 -7.45 -5.09
CA SER A 259 -12.74 -6.43 -5.50
C SER A 259 -11.77 -6.92 -6.58
N VAL A 260 -11.22 -8.13 -6.45
CA VAL A 260 -10.31 -8.71 -7.44
C VAL A 260 -11.05 -9.02 -8.74
N ALA A 261 -12.25 -9.60 -8.67
CA ALA A 261 -13.04 -9.91 -9.85
C ALA A 261 -13.41 -8.64 -10.63
N THR A 262 -13.88 -7.60 -9.94
CA THR A 262 -14.19 -6.30 -10.56
C THR A 262 -12.95 -5.66 -11.19
N MET A 263 -11.81 -5.65 -10.48
CA MET A 263 -10.56 -5.11 -11.02
C MET A 263 -10.11 -5.86 -12.28
N LEU A 264 -10.13 -7.19 -12.27
CA LEU A 264 -9.69 -8.00 -13.42
C LEU A 264 -10.61 -7.82 -14.63
N THR A 265 -11.93 -7.67 -14.44
CA THR A 265 -12.85 -7.31 -15.53
C THR A 265 -12.49 -5.95 -16.10
N ARG A 266 -12.33 -4.93 -15.24
CA ARG A 266 -11.96 -3.58 -15.66
C ARG A 266 -10.61 -3.53 -16.38
N VAL A 267 -9.63 -4.32 -15.96
CA VAL A 267 -8.34 -4.46 -16.66
C VAL A 267 -8.53 -5.07 -18.03
N ALA A 268 -9.25 -6.19 -18.14
CA ALA A 268 -9.49 -6.87 -19.41
C ALA A 268 -10.20 -5.97 -20.42
N ASP A 269 -11.22 -5.23 -19.97
CA ASP A 269 -12.04 -4.35 -20.82
C ASP A 269 -11.30 -3.08 -21.26
N ASN A 270 -10.21 -2.71 -20.58
CA ASN A 270 -9.50 -1.45 -20.82
C ASN A 270 -8.05 -1.62 -21.26
N TYR A 271 -7.62 -2.84 -21.58
CA TYR A 271 -6.22 -3.13 -21.89
C TYR A 271 -5.66 -2.25 -23.03
N GLU A 272 -6.42 -2.04 -24.11
CA GLU A 272 -5.97 -1.20 -25.24
C GLU A 272 -5.69 0.23 -24.77
N GLY A 273 -6.62 0.84 -24.03
CA GLY A 273 -6.42 2.17 -23.47
C GLY A 273 -5.27 2.25 -22.47
N ILE A 274 -5.05 1.22 -21.65
CA ILE A 274 -3.90 1.13 -20.74
C ILE A 274 -2.59 1.09 -21.54
N SER A 275 -2.53 0.25 -22.58
CA SER A 275 -1.34 0.09 -23.42
C SER A 275 -1.00 1.35 -24.21
N GLU A 276 -2.01 2.10 -24.67
CA GLU A 276 -1.82 3.38 -25.35
C GLU A 276 -1.40 4.49 -24.38
N ARG A 277 -1.99 4.53 -23.19
CA ARG A 277 -1.78 5.61 -22.23
C ARG A 277 -0.47 5.49 -21.48
N PHE A 278 -0.08 4.28 -21.08
CA PHE A 278 1.08 4.04 -20.22
C PHE A 278 2.23 3.37 -20.99
N PRO A 279 3.43 3.96 -20.96
CA PRO A 279 4.57 3.46 -21.73
C PRO A 279 5.03 2.08 -21.23
N GLY A 280 5.68 1.33 -22.13
CA GLY A 280 6.38 0.07 -21.84
C GLY A 280 6.99 -0.51 -23.12
N ASP A 281 7.95 -1.42 -22.97
CA ASP A 281 8.83 -1.90 -24.04
C ASP A 281 8.29 -3.13 -24.80
N GLY A 282 7.00 -3.43 -24.68
CA GLY A 282 6.42 -4.63 -25.29
C GLY A 282 4.92 -4.61 -25.50
N ALA A 283 4.44 -5.63 -26.22
CA ALA A 283 3.03 -5.83 -26.57
C ALA A 283 2.29 -6.74 -25.58
N SER A 284 2.85 -7.03 -24.40
CA SER A 284 2.21 -7.93 -23.42
C SER A 284 0.86 -7.40 -22.98
N THR A 285 -0.19 -8.19 -23.23
CA THR A 285 -1.58 -7.82 -22.92
C THR A 285 -2.10 -8.34 -21.58
N ARG A 286 -1.20 -8.84 -20.75
CA ARG A 286 -1.54 -9.60 -19.56
C ARG A 286 -0.68 -9.17 -18.39
N LEU A 287 -1.18 -9.46 -17.19
CA LEU A 287 -0.55 -9.08 -15.93
C LEU A 287 0.59 -10.04 -15.60
N HIS A 288 1.73 -9.48 -15.21
CA HIS A 288 2.87 -10.17 -14.62
C HIS A 288 2.91 -10.04 -13.09
N GLY A 289 2.24 -9.03 -12.55
CA GLY A 289 2.11 -8.82 -11.11
C GLY A 289 0.85 -8.04 -10.74
N ILE A 290 0.30 -8.37 -9.58
CA ILE A 290 -0.79 -7.62 -8.93
C ILE A 290 -0.42 -7.47 -7.46
N THR A 291 -0.37 -6.22 -6.98
CA THR A 291 -0.21 -5.92 -5.56
C THR A 291 -1.40 -5.09 -5.10
N LEU A 292 -2.28 -5.68 -4.31
CA LEU A 292 -3.31 -4.94 -3.59
C LEU A 292 -2.63 -4.20 -2.43
N THR A 293 -2.75 -2.89 -2.42
CA THR A 293 -2.13 -2.07 -1.39
C THR A 293 -2.85 -2.23 -0.05
N ASN A 294 -2.26 -1.67 1.01
CA ASN A 294 -2.87 -1.58 2.33
C ASN A 294 -3.85 -0.39 2.44
N SER A 295 -4.16 0.32 1.35
CA SER A 295 -5.15 1.40 1.33
C SER A 295 -6.45 0.92 1.95
N ASP A 296 -7.16 1.79 2.69
CA ASP A 296 -8.41 1.41 3.35
C ASP A 296 -9.39 0.67 2.40
N PRO A 297 -10.04 -0.41 2.87
CA PRO A 297 -11.07 -1.08 2.09
C PRO A 297 -12.29 -0.17 1.98
N HIS A 298 -12.85 -0.07 0.78
CA HIS A 298 -14.06 0.68 0.50
C HIS A 298 -14.97 -0.10 -0.45
N LYS A 299 -16.29 0.18 -0.46
CA LYS A 299 -17.21 -0.27 -1.52
C LYS A 299 -17.16 -1.80 -1.75
N GLY A 300 -17.21 -2.59 -0.68
CA GLY A 300 -17.10 -4.04 -0.71
C GLY A 300 -15.66 -4.54 -0.85
N GLY A 301 -14.71 -3.93 -0.13
CA GLY A 301 -13.31 -4.37 -0.11
C GLY A 301 -12.41 -3.87 -1.23
N ASN A 302 -12.89 -2.97 -2.09
CA ASN A 302 -12.08 -2.37 -3.13
C ASN A 302 -10.91 -1.58 -2.53
N ARG A 303 -9.73 -1.75 -3.14
CA ARG A 303 -8.48 -1.10 -2.74
C ARG A 303 -7.72 -0.64 -3.96
N VAL A 304 -6.78 0.27 -3.76
CA VAL A 304 -5.82 0.64 -4.80
C VAL A 304 -4.95 -0.58 -5.09
N ALA A 305 -4.70 -0.85 -6.37
CA ALA A 305 -3.88 -1.98 -6.80
C ALA A 305 -2.77 -1.54 -7.76
N LEU A 306 -1.56 -2.04 -7.54
CA LEU A 306 -0.43 -1.88 -8.46
C LEU A 306 -0.48 -3.04 -9.48
N LEU A 307 -0.50 -2.68 -10.75
CA LEU A 307 -0.59 -3.60 -11.88
C LEU A 307 0.72 -3.56 -12.66
N ASP A 308 1.36 -4.72 -12.79
CA ASP A 308 2.53 -4.90 -13.64
C ASP A 308 2.12 -5.73 -14.86
N PHE A 309 2.35 -5.22 -16.07
CA PHE A 309 2.06 -5.89 -17.34
C PHE A 309 3.33 -6.52 -17.97
N GLY A 310 4.47 -6.43 -17.28
CA GLY A 310 5.78 -6.82 -17.77
C GLY A 310 6.39 -5.77 -18.71
N GLN A 311 7.68 -5.95 -19.03
CA GLN A 311 8.42 -5.08 -19.96
C GLN A 311 8.34 -3.59 -19.59
N GLY A 312 8.42 -3.27 -18.30
CA GLY A 312 8.41 -1.90 -17.79
C GLY A 312 7.04 -1.20 -17.82
N ARG A 313 5.97 -1.85 -18.27
CA ARG A 313 4.61 -1.27 -18.23
C ARG A 313 3.97 -1.53 -16.87
N GLN A 314 3.70 -0.45 -16.14
CA GLN A 314 2.97 -0.51 -14.88
C GLN A 314 1.88 0.56 -14.81
N ALA A 315 0.81 0.26 -14.11
CA ALA A 315 -0.27 1.20 -13.81
C ALA A 315 -0.80 0.97 -12.39
N VAL A 316 -1.35 2.02 -11.80
CA VAL A 316 -2.09 1.96 -10.54
C VAL A 316 -3.57 1.99 -10.85
N TYR A 317 -4.29 0.96 -10.44
CA TYR A 317 -5.74 0.92 -10.50
C TYR A 317 -6.35 1.58 -9.27
N LYS A 318 -7.18 2.60 -9.47
CA LYS A 318 -7.94 3.28 -8.43
C LYS A 318 -9.45 3.02 -8.63
N PRO A 319 -10.15 2.37 -7.69
CA PRO A 319 -11.58 2.06 -7.77
C PRO A 319 -12.47 3.28 -7.43
N ARG A 320 -12.11 4.44 -7.98
CA ARG A 320 -12.78 5.73 -7.79
C ARG A 320 -12.57 6.65 -9.00
N ASP A 321 -13.38 7.69 -9.09
CA ASP A 321 -13.19 8.76 -10.07
C ASP A 321 -11.81 9.41 -9.94
N VAL A 322 -11.00 9.40 -11.01
CA VAL A 322 -9.67 10.04 -11.07
C VAL A 322 -9.66 11.28 -11.98
N ARG A 323 -10.81 11.73 -12.47
CA ARG A 323 -10.90 12.87 -13.40
C ARG A 323 -10.43 14.17 -12.74
N ILE A 324 -10.67 14.33 -11.44
CA ILE A 324 -10.19 15.50 -10.70
C ILE A 324 -8.66 15.48 -10.54
N ASP A 325 -8.06 14.33 -10.26
CA ASP A 325 -6.60 14.19 -10.23
C ASP A 325 -5.98 14.52 -11.58
N GLU A 326 -6.60 14.05 -12.68
CA GLU A 326 -6.17 14.37 -14.04
C GLU A 326 -6.31 15.86 -14.36
N ALA A 327 -7.43 16.50 -13.97
CA ALA A 327 -7.66 17.92 -14.22
C ALA A 327 -6.65 18.81 -13.47
N ILE A 328 -6.15 18.37 -12.31
CA ILE A 328 -5.18 19.14 -11.52
C ILE A 328 -3.74 18.80 -11.92
N SER A 329 -3.38 17.51 -12.00
CA SER A 329 -1.99 17.02 -12.12
C SER A 329 -1.71 16.17 -13.37
N GLY A 330 -2.67 16.05 -14.28
CA GLY A 330 -2.55 15.23 -15.47
C GLY A 330 -1.58 15.77 -16.51
N ALA A 331 -0.79 14.86 -17.10
CA ALA A 331 -0.01 15.11 -18.31
C ALA A 331 -0.82 14.66 -19.53
N ALA A 332 -0.92 15.52 -20.55
CA ALA A 332 -1.62 15.22 -21.81
C ALA A 332 -2.99 14.57 -21.56
N LEU A 333 -3.93 15.35 -21.02
CA LEU A 333 -5.21 14.90 -20.46
C LEU A 333 -5.97 14.00 -21.43
N SER A 334 -6.70 13.01 -20.90
CA SER A 334 -7.44 12.02 -21.69
C SER A 334 -8.48 12.64 -22.65
N HIS A 335 -9.00 13.81 -22.32
CA HIS A 335 -9.93 14.60 -23.15
C HIS A 335 -9.27 15.78 -23.89
N GLY A 336 -7.94 15.91 -23.84
CA GLY A 336 -7.18 17.04 -24.38
C GLY A 336 -7.20 18.29 -23.49
N GLY A 337 -6.29 19.23 -23.76
CA GLY A 337 -6.09 20.44 -22.95
C GLY A 337 -4.94 20.31 -21.95
N HIS A 338 -4.96 21.16 -20.92
CA HIS A 338 -3.92 21.28 -19.91
C HIS A 338 -4.47 21.14 -18.51
N SER A 339 -3.72 20.49 -17.63
CA SER A 339 -4.04 20.42 -16.20
C SER A 339 -3.67 21.74 -15.52
N LEU A 340 -4.19 21.98 -14.30
CA LEU A 340 -3.82 23.17 -13.55
C LEU A 340 -2.32 23.27 -13.26
N LEU A 341 -1.64 22.14 -13.01
CA LEU A 341 -0.19 22.12 -12.86
C LEU A 341 0.52 22.55 -14.15
N GLU A 342 0.09 22.10 -15.32
CA GLU A 342 0.65 22.56 -16.59
C GLU A 342 0.41 24.06 -16.82
N VAL A 343 -0.80 24.55 -16.52
CA VAL A 343 -1.12 25.99 -16.62
C VAL A 343 -0.25 26.82 -15.68
N ALA A 344 -0.02 26.36 -14.45
CA ALA A 344 0.87 27.00 -13.48
C ALA A 344 2.37 26.87 -13.84
N GLY A 345 2.72 26.12 -14.88
CA GLY A 345 4.11 25.92 -15.33
C GLY A 345 4.86 24.78 -14.61
N ALA A 346 4.17 23.94 -13.84
CA ALA A 346 4.73 22.79 -13.12
C ALA A 346 4.63 21.48 -13.93
N SER A 347 4.81 21.53 -15.25
CA SER A 347 4.66 20.36 -16.14
C SER A 347 5.61 19.20 -15.81
N ALA A 348 6.71 19.43 -15.09
CA ALA A 348 7.60 18.35 -14.67
C ALA A 348 6.97 17.43 -13.61
N MET A 349 5.98 17.95 -12.85
CA MET A 349 5.29 17.25 -11.76
C MET A 349 4.02 16.54 -12.23
N THR A 350 3.71 16.55 -13.53
CA THR A 350 2.52 15.90 -14.07
C THR A 350 2.79 14.48 -14.53
N TYR A 351 1.74 13.65 -14.50
CA TYR A 351 1.78 12.24 -14.89
C TYR A 351 0.45 11.80 -15.48
N ARG A 352 0.41 10.60 -16.08
CA ARG A 352 -0.73 10.20 -16.92
C ARG A 352 -1.85 9.54 -16.14
N PHE A 353 -3.07 9.80 -16.58
CA PHE A 353 -4.30 9.21 -16.04
C PHE A 353 -5.16 8.63 -17.16
N LEU A 354 -5.97 7.65 -16.81
CA LEU A 354 -6.94 7.03 -17.70
C LEU A 354 -8.27 6.87 -16.95
N PRO A 355 -9.09 7.94 -16.88
CA PRO A 355 -10.41 7.86 -16.28
C PRO A 355 -11.34 6.95 -17.10
N ARG A 356 -12.18 6.18 -16.41
CA ARG A 356 -13.13 5.21 -16.99
C ARG A 356 -14.41 5.13 -16.16
N HIS A 357 -15.43 4.53 -16.76
CA HIS A 357 -16.75 4.37 -16.17
C HIS A 357 -17.35 3.03 -16.60
N ASP A 358 -18.06 2.38 -15.69
CA ASP A 358 -18.90 1.20 -15.95
C ASP A 358 -20.15 1.21 -15.04
N ASP A 359 -20.92 0.13 -15.06
CA ASP A 359 -22.14 -0.02 -14.25
C ASP A 359 -21.91 0.05 -12.73
N HIS A 360 -20.65 -0.05 -12.29
CA HIS A 360 -20.25 0.08 -10.88
C HIS A 360 -19.69 1.48 -10.55
N GLY A 361 -19.74 2.42 -11.49
CA GLY A 361 -19.37 3.82 -11.32
C GLY A 361 -18.02 4.20 -11.95
N ASP A 362 -17.54 5.39 -11.58
CA ASP A 362 -16.27 5.90 -12.08
C ASP A 362 -15.07 5.20 -11.42
N PHE A 363 -14.04 4.94 -12.22
CA PHE A 363 -12.76 4.37 -11.81
C PHE A 363 -11.63 4.93 -12.68
N GLY A 364 -10.38 4.57 -12.40
CA GLY A 364 -9.30 4.92 -13.31
C GLY A 364 -8.04 4.10 -13.16
N PHE A 365 -7.22 4.18 -14.21
CA PHE A 365 -5.83 3.75 -14.18
C PHE A 365 -4.93 4.97 -14.17
N VAL A 366 -3.82 4.88 -13.45
CA VAL A 366 -2.89 6.00 -13.22
C VAL A 366 -1.48 5.51 -13.50
N GLN A 367 -0.63 6.37 -14.06
CA GLN A 367 0.77 6.04 -14.28
C GLN A 367 1.43 5.65 -12.94
N PHE A 368 2.14 4.53 -12.92
CA PHE A 368 2.94 4.15 -11.78
C PHE A 368 4.17 5.06 -11.66
N ILE A 369 4.37 5.63 -10.47
CA ILE A 369 5.54 6.45 -10.13
C ILE A 369 6.48 5.60 -9.28
N PRO A 370 7.71 5.30 -9.76
CA PRO A 370 8.65 4.45 -9.01
C PRO A 370 9.08 5.08 -7.69
N ASN A 371 8.97 4.32 -6.61
CA ASN A 371 9.33 4.74 -5.23
C ASN A 371 9.92 3.60 -4.38
N ALA A 372 10.24 2.45 -4.98
CA ALA A 372 10.71 1.28 -4.24
C ALA A 372 12.22 1.33 -3.94
N ASP A 373 13.00 1.86 -4.89
CA ASP A 373 14.46 1.94 -4.79
C ASP A 373 14.90 3.27 -4.19
N ALA A 374 15.98 3.25 -3.39
CA ALA A 374 16.51 4.43 -2.72
C ALA A 374 16.89 5.56 -3.70
N GLU A 375 17.44 5.21 -4.87
CA GLU A 375 17.79 6.16 -5.94
C GLU A 375 16.60 6.98 -6.45
N ASN A 376 15.36 6.48 -6.34
CA ASN A 376 14.17 7.27 -6.70
C ASN A 376 14.03 8.51 -5.80
N HIS A 377 14.46 8.42 -4.54
CA HIS A 377 14.36 9.49 -3.54
C HIS A 377 15.55 10.47 -3.57
N LEU A 378 16.56 10.19 -4.41
CA LEU A 378 17.74 11.02 -4.55
C LEU A 378 17.50 12.19 -5.51
N VAL A 379 17.83 13.40 -5.05
CA VAL A 379 17.79 14.63 -5.81
C VAL A 379 19.20 15.18 -5.92
N SER A 380 19.63 15.44 -7.15
CA SER A 380 20.93 16.08 -7.41
C SER A 380 20.92 17.56 -7.03
N HIS A 381 22.08 18.09 -6.66
CA HIS A 381 22.24 19.52 -6.36
C HIS A 381 21.70 20.42 -7.47
N ASP A 382 22.04 20.11 -8.73
CA ASP A 382 21.68 20.90 -9.90
C ASP A 382 20.17 20.91 -10.18
N ALA A 383 19.45 19.84 -9.81
CA ALA A 383 18.00 19.74 -10.01
C ALA A 383 17.18 20.30 -8.84
N ALA A 384 17.79 20.44 -7.65
CA ALA A 384 17.04 20.75 -6.43
C ALA A 384 16.33 22.11 -6.48
N ALA A 385 17.00 23.17 -6.96
CA ALA A 385 16.39 24.49 -7.05
C ALA A 385 15.19 24.51 -8.01
N ASP A 386 15.31 23.90 -9.19
CA ASP A 386 14.24 23.79 -10.18
C ASP A 386 13.06 22.96 -9.64
N MET A 387 13.35 21.84 -8.96
CA MET A 387 12.34 21.00 -8.31
C MET A 387 11.53 21.77 -7.25
N PHE A 388 12.16 22.68 -6.50
CA PHE A 388 11.47 23.53 -5.53
C PHE A 388 10.70 24.68 -6.18
N GLN A 389 11.17 25.24 -7.30
CA GLN A 389 10.37 26.18 -8.10
C GLN A 389 9.11 25.50 -8.66
N ASP A 390 9.24 24.28 -9.18
CA ASP A 390 8.09 23.51 -9.67
C ASP A 390 7.12 23.17 -8.53
N LEU A 391 7.63 22.84 -7.33
CA LEU A 391 6.81 22.66 -6.14
C LEU A 391 6.02 23.94 -5.80
N GLY A 392 6.65 25.11 -5.85
CA GLY A 392 5.98 26.40 -5.65
C GLY A 392 4.88 26.65 -6.67
N ARG A 393 5.15 26.42 -7.96
CA ARG A 393 4.15 26.53 -9.04
C ARG A 393 2.98 25.56 -8.83
N ALA A 394 3.27 24.33 -8.44
CA ALA A 394 2.26 23.33 -8.16
C ALA A 394 1.42 23.70 -6.92
N THR A 395 2.03 24.26 -5.87
CA THR A 395 1.28 24.80 -4.72
C THR A 395 0.33 25.92 -5.13
N ALA A 396 0.70 26.80 -6.07
CA ALA A 396 -0.23 27.79 -6.62
C ALA A 396 -1.45 27.12 -7.28
N ALA A 397 -1.23 26.05 -8.06
CA ALA A 397 -2.31 25.25 -8.65
C ALA A 397 -3.20 24.57 -7.60
N LEU A 398 -2.63 24.04 -6.50
CA LEU A 398 -3.38 23.43 -5.40
C LEU A 398 -4.22 24.45 -4.62
N MET A 399 -3.65 25.63 -4.32
CA MET A 399 -4.38 26.76 -3.72
C MET A 399 -5.56 27.16 -4.61
N PHE A 400 -5.31 27.26 -5.92
CA PHE A 400 -6.32 27.62 -6.91
C PHE A 400 -7.40 26.55 -7.06
N ALA A 401 -7.04 25.27 -7.02
CA ALA A 401 -7.97 24.14 -7.10
C ALA A 401 -8.78 23.94 -5.82
N GLY A 402 -8.43 24.64 -4.72
CA GLY A 402 -9.01 24.37 -3.41
C GLY A 402 -8.70 22.96 -2.91
N ALA A 403 -7.52 22.43 -3.22
CA ALA A 403 -7.11 21.09 -2.78
C ALA A 403 -6.83 21.08 -1.26
N THR A 404 -7.32 20.06 -0.57
CA THR A 404 -7.02 19.77 0.85
C THR A 404 -6.59 18.30 1.00
N ASP A 405 -6.31 17.88 2.23
CA ASP A 405 -5.84 16.54 2.56
C ASP A 405 -4.52 16.16 1.88
N ILE A 406 -3.65 17.15 1.64
CA ILE A 406 -2.31 16.92 1.08
C ILE A 406 -1.37 16.63 2.24
N HIS A 407 -1.28 15.37 2.67
CA HIS A 407 -0.35 14.90 3.70
C HIS A 407 0.82 14.10 3.09
N HIS A 408 1.71 13.61 3.95
CA HIS A 408 3.00 13.04 3.59
C HIS A 408 2.92 11.71 2.82
N GLU A 409 1.76 11.07 2.78
CA GLU A 409 1.46 9.92 1.91
C GLU A 409 0.99 10.34 0.51
N ASN A 410 0.49 11.59 0.38
CA ASN A 410 -0.05 12.15 -0.86
C ASN A 410 0.97 12.99 -1.64
N ILE A 411 2.24 12.94 -1.23
CA ILE A 411 3.36 13.54 -1.95
C ILE A 411 4.48 12.50 -2.10
N MET A 412 4.89 12.28 -3.34
CA MET A 412 5.95 11.35 -3.69
C MET A 412 7.18 12.10 -4.19
N VAL A 413 8.36 11.65 -3.79
CA VAL A 413 9.63 12.03 -4.43
C VAL A 413 10.07 10.90 -5.34
N SER A 414 10.28 11.21 -6.61
CA SER A 414 10.80 10.24 -7.57
C SER A 414 11.60 10.94 -8.65
N ASN A 415 12.83 10.49 -8.89
CA ASN A 415 13.65 10.87 -10.05
C ASN A 415 13.80 12.40 -10.22
N ASN A 416 14.31 13.09 -9.18
CA ASN A 416 14.47 14.56 -9.12
C ASN A 416 13.17 15.37 -9.21
N ARG A 417 12.01 14.81 -8.84
CA ARG A 417 10.71 15.48 -8.95
C ARG A 417 9.81 15.17 -7.76
N PHE A 418 8.89 16.08 -7.49
CA PHE A 418 7.73 15.83 -6.65
C PHE A 418 6.52 15.42 -7.50
N PHE A 419 5.66 14.58 -6.94
CA PHE A 419 4.36 14.25 -7.51
C PHE A 419 3.30 14.32 -6.42
N PHE A 420 2.19 15.00 -6.70
CA PHE A 420 1.01 14.97 -5.83
C PHE A 420 0.08 13.84 -6.26
N THR A 421 -0.40 13.06 -5.29
CA THR A 421 -1.37 11.99 -5.50
C THR A 421 -2.63 12.25 -4.67
N ASP A 422 -3.71 11.54 -5.01
CA ASP A 422 -4.97 11.57 -4.25
C ASP A 422 -5.57 12.97 -4.04
N LEU A 423 -5.68 13.70 -5.15
CA LEU A 423 -6.25 15.05 -5.22
C LEU A 423 -7.79 15.05 -5.20
N GLU A 424 -8.39 13.99 -4.66
CA GLU A 424 -9.85 13.79 -4.65
C GLU A 424 -10.60 14.74 -3.71
N PHE A 425 -9.87 15.44 -2.82
CA PHE A 425 -10.36 16.51 -1.95
C PHE A 425 -10.14 17.92 -2.54
N ALA A 426 -10.46 18.09 -3.82
CA ALA A 426 -10.44 19.40 -4.46
C ALA A 426 -11.74 20.19 -4.22
N LEU A 427 -11.74 21.46 -4.65
CA LEU A 427 -12.85 22.40 -4.52
C LEU A 427 -13.33 22.59 -3.06
N SER A 428 -12.41 22.46 -2.10
CA SER A 428 -12.66 22.64 -0.67
C SER A 428 -12.99 24.11 -0.37
N THR A 429 -14.20 24.35 0.18
CA THR A 429 -14.64 25.69 0.58
C THR A 429 -13.69 26.34 1.60
N PRO A 430 -13.23 25.65 2.67
CA PRO A 430 -12.25 26.22 3.59
C PRO A 430 -10.97 26.71 2.92
N VAL A 431 -10.39 25.93 1.99
CA VAL A 431 -9.15 26.31 1.28
C VAL A 431 -9.42 27.51 0.38
N THR A 432 -10.49 27.43 -0.41
CA THR A 432 -10.90 28.49 -1.33
C THR A 432 -11.11 29.83 -0.61
N GLN A 433 -11.83 29.82 0.51
CA GLN A 433 -12.07 31.04 1.30
C GLN A 433 -10.77 31.61 1.87
N ARG A 434 -9.90 30.76 2.41
CA ARG A 434 -8.61 31.21 2.97
C ARG A 434 -7.68 31.76 1.91
N PHE A 435 -7.71 31.22 0.69
CA PHE A 435 -6.95 31.76 -0.42
C PHE A 435 -7.50 33.13 -0.86
N ALA A 436 -8.82 33.25 -0.96
CA ALA A 436 -9.48 34.52 -1.20
C ALA A 436 -9.13 35.58 -0.12
N ASP A 437 -9.07 35.18 1.15
CA ASP A 437 -8.68 36.06 2.27
C ASP A 437 -7.21 36.48 2.14
N LEU A 438 -6.30 35.55 1.83
CA LEU A 438 -4.88 35.84 1.60
C LEU A 438 -4.66 36.85 0.47
N LEU A 439 -5.45 36.77 -0.60
CA LEU A 439 -5.39 37.72 -1.72
C LEU A 439 -5.90 39.13 -1.36
N GLN A 440 -6.64 39.27 -0.25
CA GLN A 440 -7.10 40.57 0.26
C GLN A 440 -6.24 41.11 1.40
N ASP A 441 -5.57 40.23 2.13
CA ASP A 441 -4.80 40.59 3.31
C ASP A 441 -3.52 41.31 2.89
N ASN A 442 -3.48 42.62 3.16
CA ASN A 442 -2.26 43.42 3.02
C ASN A 442 -1.52 43.54 4.36
N ALA A 443 -1.91 42.78 5.40
CA ALA A 443 -1.25 42.81 6.70
C ALA A 443 0.06 42.02 6.65
N ARG A 444 1.14 42.72 6.99
CA ARG A 444 2.47 42.11 7.15
C ARG A 444 2.52 41.29 8.43
N ALA A 445 3.35 40.25 8.42
CA ALA A 445 3.80 39.67 9.67
C ALA A 445 4.52 40.76 10.50
N ASP A 446 4.19 40.85 11.79
CA ASP A 446 4.86 41.77 12.72
C ASP A 446 6.36 41.42 12.89
N ASP A 447 6.74 40.19 12.54
CA ASP A 447 8.10 39.66 12.52
C ASP A 447 8.55 39.47 11.07
N GLU A 448 9.62 40.15 10.65
CA GLU A 448 10.17 40.08 9.30
C GLU A 448 10.58 38.66 8.89
N THR A 449 10.79 37.76 9.85
CA THR A 449 11.19 36.36 9.63
C THR A 449 10.03 35.36 9.65
N ALA A 450 8.82 35.79 10.02
CA ALA A 450 7.64 34.94 10.10
C ALA A 450 6.70 35.12 8.90
N PRO A 451 6.01 34.05 8.47
CA PRO A 451 4.92 34.16 7.51
C PRO A 451 3.66 34.78 8.16
N SER A 452 2.82 35.41 7.33
CA SER A 452 1.53 35.95 7.77
C SER A 452 0.58 34.87 8.34
N PRO A 453 -0.27 35.19 9.33
CA PRO A 453 -1.25 34.23 9.85
C PRO A 453 -2.25 33.73 8.81
N ALA A 454 -2.56 34.54 7.79
CA ALA A 454 -3.45 34.14 6.70
C ALA A 454 -2.83 33.02 5.86
N LEU A 455 -1.54 33.15 5.50
CA LEU A 455 -0.82 32.12 4.76
C LEU A 455 -0.70 30.84 5.57
N VAL A 456 -0.33 30.93 6.85
CA VAL A 456 -0.22 29.74 7.73
C VAL A 456 -1.54 28.97 7.79
N LYS A 457 -2.67 29.67 7.96
CA LYS A 457 -3.99 29.06 7.98
C LYS A 457 -4.35 28.40 6.64
N LEU A 458 -3.93 28.98 5.52
CA LEU A 458 -4.16 28.40 4.20
C LEU A 458 -3.34 27.12 4.03
N MET A 459 -2.05 27.14 4.37
CA MET A 459 -1.19 25.96 4.27
C MET A 459 -1.66 24.82 5.18
N ASP A 460 -2.11 25.13 6.40
CA ASP A 460 -2.77 24.19 7.33
C ASP A 460 -4.06 23.62 6.74
N ALA A 461 -4.89 24.45 6.08
CA ALA A 461 -6.11 23.98 5.43
C ALA A 461 -5.84 23.09 4.20
N ILE A 462 -4.71 23.28 3.51
CA ILE A 462 -4.26 22.36 2.44
C ILE A 462 -3.61 21.10 3.06
N MET A 463 -3.12 21.20 4.30
CA MET A 463 -2.32 20.21 5.05
C MET A 463 -0.86 20.08 4.60
N LEU A 464 -0.32 21.07 3.87
CA LEU A 464 1.06 21.03 3.37
C LEU A 464 2.12 20.99 4.49
N ASP A 465 1.83 21.50 5.68
CA ASP A 465 2.71 21.34 6.85
C ASP A 465 2.87 19.86 7.22
N LYS A 466 1.78 19.08 7.13
CA LYS A 466 1.79 17.62 7.34
C LYS A 466 2.51 16.91 6.21
N ALA A 467 2.37 17.38 4.97
CA ALA A 467 3.06 16.79 3.82
C ALA A 467 4.58 16.79 3.96
N PHE A 468 5.13 17.85 4.57
CA PHE A 468 6.57 18.02 4.70
C PHE A 468 7.12 17.74 6.11
N GLY A 469 6.28 17.78 7.15
CA GLY A 469 6.68 17.60 8.54
C GLY A 469 6.57 16.16 9.05
N CYS A 470 5.59 15.39 8.57
CA CYS A 470 5.34 14.02 9.03
C CYS A 470 6.15 12.99 8.23
N ALA A 471 6.35 11.82 8.83
CA ALA A 471 7.07 10.70 8.22
C ALA A 471 6.40 9.35 8.50
N THR A 472 5.33 9.32 9.29
CA THR A 472 4.66 8.10 9.73
C THR A 472 3.15 8.17 9.57
N ASP A 473 2.54 7.06 9.14
CA ASP A 473 1.08 6.88 9.17
C ASP A 473 0.68 6.03 10.38
N ASN A 474 -0.52 6.25 10.90
CA ASN A 474 -1.11 5.45 11.96
C ASN A 474 -2.30 4.66 11.43
N ASN A 475 -2.18 3.33 11.46
CA ASN A 475 -3.22 2.41 11.04
C ASN A 475 -3.81 1.63 12.23
N PRO A 476 -4.84 2.16 12.92
CA PRO A 476 -5.46 1.47 14.05
C PRO A 476 -6.24 0.21 13.67
N LEU A 477 -6.38 -0.10 12.38
CA LEU A 477 -7.01 -1.34 11.91
C LEU A 477 -6.05 -2.52 11.89
N GLN A 478 -4.80 -2.38 12.35
CA GLN A 478 -3.93 -3.54 12.55
C GLN A 478 -4.32 -4.33 13.82
N PRO A 479 -4.08 -5.65 13.86
CA PRO A 479 -4.21 -6.42 15.10
C PRO A 479 -3.34 -5.81 16.23
N ALA A 480 -3.74 -5.92 17.50
CA ALA A 480 -2.92 -5.40 18.59
C ALA A 480 -1.63 -6.22 18.82
N TYR A 481 -1.61 -7.48 18.35
CA TYR A 481 -0.48 -8.39 18.45
C TYR A 481 -0.12 -9.01 17.11
N ARG A 482 1.18 -9.28 16.93
CA ARG A 482 1.72 -10.12 15.86
C ARG A 482 2.60 -11.22 16.45
N PHE A 483 2.94 -12.23 15.67
CA PHE A 483 3.99 -13.17 16.05
C PHE A 483 5.37 -12.65 15.64
N VAL A 484 6.29 -12.54 16.61
CA VAL A 484 7.72 -12.30 16.39
C VAL A 484 8.49 -13.43 17.06
N ASP A 485 9.33 -14.12 16.30
CA ASP A 485 10.08 -15.30 16.76
C ASP A 485 9.19 -16.36 17.44
N GLY A 486 8.01 -16.60 16.85
CA GLY A 486 7.03 -17.58 17.34
C GLY A 486 6.28 -17.18 18.62
N ARG A 487 6.43 -15.93 19.10
CA ARG A 487 5.73 -15.40 20.28
C ARG A 487 4.82 -14.23 19.93
N LEU A 488 3.65 -14.15 20.56
CA LEU A 488 2.81 -12.96 20.50
C LEU A 488 3.55 -11.78 21.11
N ARG A 489 3.67 -10.71 20.33
CA ARG A 489 4.24 -9.43 20.72
C ARG A 489 3.26 -8.34 20.36
N ARG A 490 3.04 -7.41 21.27
CA ARG A 490 2.34 -6.17 20.95
C ARG A 490 3.05 -5.49 19.78
N GLN A 491 2.28 -5.02 18.81
CA GLN A 491 2.79 -4.20 17.72
C GLN A 491 2.30 -2.77 17.85
N ASP A 492 3.11 -1.84 17.36
CA ASP A 492 2.71 -0.46 17.18
C ASP A 492 2.02 -0.33 15.82
N ASN A 493 1.02 0.55 15.76
CA ASN A 493 0.22 0.80 14.56
C ASN A 493 0.82 1.91 13.68
N LEU A 494 2.06 2.33 14.00
CA LEU A 494 2.78 3.36 13.26
C LEU A 494 3.64 2.72 12.17
N GLU A 495 3.43 3.14 10.93
CA GLU A 495 4.16 2.69 9.75
C GLU A 495 5.04 3.81 9.19
N ASP A 496 6.16 3.42 8.59
CA ASP A 496 7.09 4.32 7.91
C ASP A 496 6.54 4.69 6.53
N VAL A 497 6.62 5.97 6.16
CA VAL A 497 6.17 6.49 4.85
C VAL A 497 7.40 6.95 4.03
N PRO A 498 7.98 6.04 3.23
CA PRO A 498 9.13 6.36 2.39
C PRO A 498 8.77 7.23 1.18
N GLU A 499 7.50 7.27 0.74
CA GLU A 499 7.04 7.98 -0.47
C GLU A 499 7.52 9.44 -0.52
N SER A 500 7.40 10.15 0.61
CA SER A 500 7.80 11.56 0.74
C SER A 500 9.25 11.76 1.16
N LEU A 501 10.07 10.70 1.24
CA LEU A 501 11.49 10.81 1.56
C LEU A 501 12.19 11.64 0.48
N LEU A 502 12.82 12.73 0.92
CA LEU A 502 13.65 13.59 0.09
C LEU A 502 15.09 13.49 0.58
N VAL A 503 15.99 13.01 -0.28
CA VAL A 503 17.44 13.05 -0.05
C VAL A 503 18.08 13.92 -1.11
N VAL A 504 18.78 14.98 -0.71
CA VAL A 504 19.50 15.88 -1.62
C VAL A 504 20.99 15.63 -1.51
N ARG A 505 21.64 15.34 -2.63
CA ARG A 505 23.11 15.39 -2.74
C ARG A 505 23.53 16.85 -2.93
N ASN A 506 24.37 17.34 -2.04
CA ASN A 506 24.86 18.71 -2.00
C ASN A 506 26.06 18.91 -2.92
N ALA A 507 26.40 20.17 -3.21
CA ALA A 507 27.54 20.53 -4.06
C ALA A 507 28.91 20.04 -3.53
N ASP A 508 29.01 19.83 -2.22
CA ASP A 508 30.20 19.32 -1.54
C ASP A 508 30.19 17.80 -1.36
N ASP A 509 29.33 17.09 -2.10
CA ASP A 509 29.10 15.64 -2.01
C ASP A 509 28.62 15.14 -0.65
N THR A 510 28.16 16.04 0.23
CA THR A 510 27.40 15.67 1.42
C THR A 510 25.92 15.45 1.09
N TYR A 511 25.16 14.89 2.03
CA TYR A 511 23.73 14.64 1.85
C TYR A 511 22.92 15.36 2.93
N SER A 512 21.78 15.91 2.55
CA SER A 512 20.74 16.36 3.47
C SER A 512 19.43 15.62 3.18
N ASN A 513 18.59 15.46 4.20
CA ASN A 513 17.29 14.81 4.02
C ASN A 513 16.22 15.46 4.92
N ASN A 514 14.96 15.17 4.60
CA ASN A 514 13.79 15.68 5.31
C ASN A 514 13.35 14.83 6.52
N ARG A 515 14.17 13.87 6.98
CA ARG A 515 13.85 13.01 8.13
C ARG A 515 14.74 13.31 9.33
N TYR A 516 16.03 13.52 9.08
CA TYR A 516 17.07 13.85 10.04
C TYR A 516 17.85 15.06 9.55
N PRO A 517 17.24 16.26 9.57
CA PRO A 517 17.91 17.45 9.08
C PRO A 517 19.09 17.76 10.01
N GLY A 518 20.26 18.01 9.40
CA GLY A 518 21.42 18.52 10.13
C GLY A 518 21.21 19.98 10.54
N ALA A 519 22.19 20.84 10.26
CA ALA A 519 22.07 22.27 10.56
C ALA A 519 20.97 22.98 9.75
N THR A 520 20.60 22.46 8.58
CA THR A 520 19.58 23.06 7.70
C THR A 520 18.85 21.97 6.92
N SER A 521 17.51 21.96 7.03
CA SER A 521 16.62 21.10 6.25
C SER A 521 16.67 21.44 4.75
N PRO A 522 16.47 20.48 3.82
CA PRO A 522 16.26 20.78 2.40
C PRO A 522 15.18 21.84 2.17
N TYR A 523 14.09 21.80 2.93
CA TYR A 523 13.00 22.79 2.83
C TYR A 523 13.47 24.20 3.19
N ALA A 524 14.30 24.33 4.24
CA ALA A 524 14.89 25.61 4.61
C ALA A 524 15.93 26.12 3.61
N ARG A 525 16.67 25.21 2.97
CA ARG A 525 17.71 25.57 1.99
C ARG A 525 17.12 26.13 0.70
N TYR A 526 16.04 25.55 0.19
CA TYR A 526 15.44 25.89 -1.10
C TYR A 526 14.11 26.66 -0.96
N SER A 527 13.88 27.27 0.20
CA SER A 527 12.64 28.00 0.50
C SER A 527 12.41 29.21 -0.40
N GLU A 528 13.47 29.94 -0.76
CA GLU A 528 13.39 31.06 -1.70
C GLU A 528 13.00 30.59 -3.11
N ASP A 529 13.50 29.43 -3.54
CA ASP A 529 13.16 28.85 -4.85
C ASP A 529 11.69 28.42 -4.89
N PHE A 530 11.18 27.85 -3.79
CA PHE A 530 9.76 27.62 -3.61
C PHE A 530 8.92 28.91 -3.70
N GLY A 531 9.34 29.97 -3.01
CA GLY A 531 8.68 31.28 -3.08
C GLY A 531 8.63 31.85 -4.51
N LYS A 532 9.75 31.82 -5.23
CA LYS A 532 9.83 32.24 -6.65
C LYS A 532 8.89 31.42 -7.53
N GLY A 533 8.86 30.11 -7.32
CA GLY A 533 7.95 29.19 -8.01
C GLY A 533 6.48 29.56 -7.79
N LEU A 534 6.11 29.87 -6.54
CA LEU A 534 4.73 30.25 -6.20
C LEU A 534 4.31 31.54 -6.91
N ILE A 535 5.20 32.55 -6.96
CA ILE A 535 4.94 33.82 -7.67
C ILE A 535 4.68 33.53 -9.15
N ASP A 536 5.55 32.74 -9.80
CA ASP A 536 5.41 32.40 -11.21
C ASP A 536 4.11 31.62 -11.48
N GLY A 537 3.77 30.64 -10.63
CA GLY A 537 2.54 29.87 -10.76
C GLY A 537 1.28 30.72 -10.62
N LEU A 538 1.20 31.58 -9.60
CA LEU A 538 0.09 32.50 -9.41
C LEU A 538 -0.05 33.48 -10.57
N THR A 539 1.07 34.01 -11.07
CA THR A 539 1.10 34.94 -12.22
C THR A 539 0.56 34.28 -13.48
N ARG A 540 0.93 33.01 -13.74
CA ARG A 540 0.45 32.26 -14.90
C ARG A 540 -1.04 31.95 -14.81
N LEU A 541 -1.51 31.49 -13.65
CA LEU A 541 -2.93 31.23 -13.40
C LEU A 541 -3.77 32.51 -13.54
N GLN A 542 -3.26 33.64 -13.02
CA GLN A 542 -3.88 34.95 -13.20
C GLN A 542 -4.00 35.33 -14.68
N ALA A 543 -2.92 35.19 -15.45
CA ALA A 543 -2.89 35.55 -16.87
C ALA A 543 -3.76 34.64 -17.75
N ALA A 544 -3.92 33.37 -17.38
CA ALA A 544 -4.68 32.39 -18.15
C ALA A 544 -6.20 32.47 -17.93
N ASP A 545 -6.66 33.14 -16.86
CA ASP A 545 -8.08 33.26 -16.49
C ASP A 545 -8.83 31.92 -16.50
N THR A 546 -8.29 30.92 -15.80
CA THR A 546 -8.75 29.52 -15.91
C THR A 546 -9.80 29.11 -14.89
N MET A 547 -10.27 30.00 -14.01
CA MET A 547 -11.14 29.60 -12.88
C MET A 547 -12.49 29.08 -13.38
N GLN A 548 -13.17 29.86 -14.22
CA GLN A 548 -14.45 29.48 -14.79
C GLN A 548 -14.30 28.25 -15.72
N PRO A 549 -13.31 28.19 -16.64
CA PRO A 549 -13.04 26.97 -17.41
C PRO A 549 -12.83 25.72 -16.54
N PHE A 550 -12.08 25.83 -15.44
CA PHE A 550 -11.81 24.72 -14.54
C PHE A 550 -13.08 24.21 -13.86
N ILE A 551 -13.88 25.09 -13.25
CA ILE A 551 -15.17 24.72 -12.62
C ILE A 551 -16.11 24.06 -13.63
N THR A 552 -16.16 24.58 -14.85
CA THR A 552 -16.98 24.00 -15.92
C THR A 552 -16.46 22.61 -16.32
N ALA A 553 -15.14 22.43 -16.47
CA ALA A 553 -14.54 21.17 -16.84
C ALA A 553 -14.72 20.08 -15.76
N THR A 554 -14.77 20.46 -14.48
CA THR A 554 -14.95 19.53 -13.36
C THR A 554 -16.42 19.30 -12.97
N THR A 555 -17.36 19.84 -13.74
CA THR A 555 -18.80 19.60 -13.50
C THR A 555 -19.12 18.12 -13.71
N GLY A 556 -19.86 17.54 -12.77
CA GLY A 556 -20.23 16.11 -12.83
C GLY A 556 -19.17 15.14 -12.30
N PHE A 557 -18.00 15.62 -11.86
CA PHE A 557 -16.99 14.75 -11.22
C PHE A 557 -17.43 14.39 -9.81
N HIS A 558 -17.06 13.19 -9.37
CA HIS A 558 -17.18 12.77 -7.97
C HIS A 558 -15.94 13.22 -7.20
N LEU A 559 -16.15 14.08 -6.21
CA LEU A 559 -15.11 14.53 -5.27
C LEU A 559 -15.30 13.82 -3.94
N ARG A 560 -14.20 13.39 -3.32
CA ARG A 560 -14.24 12.70 -2.02
C ARG A 560 -14.74 13.66 -0.94
N TYR A 561 -15.54 13.13 -0.03
CA TYR A 561 -16.06 13.88 1.10
C TYR A 561 -15.97 13.04 2.37
N HIS A 562 -15.54 13.65 3.47
CA HIS A 562 -15.49 13.01 4.78
C HIS A 562 -16.47 13.69 5.74
N PRO A 563 -17.66 13.10 5.99
CA PRO A 563 -18.49 13.53 7.10
C PRO A 563 -17.78 13.36 8.45
N ILE A 564 -16.91 12.34 8.54
CA ILE A 564 -15.99 12.04 9.64
C ILE A 564 -14.63 11.76 8.98
N SER A 565 -13.54 12.27 9.55
CA SER A 565 -12.18 12.04 9.05
C SER A 565 -11.85 10.54 8.95
N THR A 566 -10.95 10.17 8.04
CA THR A 566 -10.50 8.77 7.85
C THR A 566 -10.07 8.13 9.16
N LEU A 567 -9.22 8.81 9.95
CA LEU A 567 -8.82 8.31 11.27
C LEU A 567 -10.02 8.05 12.19
N GLY A 568 -10.99 8.98 12.24
CA GLY A 568 -12.20 8.80 13.04
C GLY A 568 -13.08 7.65 12.55
N GLN A 569 -13.10 7.37 11.24
CA GLN A 569 -13.80 6.20 10.67
C GLN A 569 -13.06 4.89 10.99
N ARG A 570 -11.71 4.89 10.92
CA ARG A 570 -10.89 3.74 11.33
C ARG A 570 -11.07 3.44 12.83
N GLU A 571 -11.13 4.46 13.69
CA GLU A 571 -11.44 4.32 15.12
C GLU A 571 -12.81 3.65 15.37
N ILE A 572 -13.84 4.05 14.62
CA ILE A 572 -15.17 3.42 14.73
C ILE A 572 -15.10 1.94 14.34
N LEU A 573 -14.50 1.62 13.18
CA LEU A 573 -14.39 0.23 12.73
C LEU A 573 -13.55 -0.62 13.71
N MET A 574 -12.48 -0.06 14.27
CA MET A 574 -11.69 -0.70 15.33
C MET A 574 -12.57 -1.05 16.54
N ASP A 575 -13.42 -0.14 17.00
CA ASP A 575 -14.33 -0.37 18.13
C ASP A 575 -15.42 -1.42 17.81
N GLU A 576 -15.93 -1.43 16.58
CA GLU A 576 -16.88 -2.46 16.12
C GLU A 576 -16.22 -3.86 16.12
N LEU A 577 -14.99 -3.96 15.60
CA LEU A 577 -14.20 -5.20 15.64
C LEU A 577 -13.87 -5.59 17.08
N GLY A 578 -13.47 -4.64 17.92
CA GLY A 578 -13.18 -4.87 19.33
C GLY A 578 -14.39 -5.42 20.09
N THR A 579 -15.56 -4.83 19.87
CA THR A 579 -16.83 -5.31 20.45
C THR A 579 -17.15 -6.73 19.97
N ALA A 580 -16.95 -7.02 18.69
CA ALA A 580 -17.22 -8.33 18.11
C ALA A 580 -16.31 -9.44 18.65
N PHE A 581 -15.00 -9.20 18.74
CA PHE A 581 -14.02 -10.22 19.14
C PHE A 581 -13.89 -10.38 20.67
N PHE A 582 -14.07 -9.32 21.45
CA PHE A 582 -13.79 -9.33 22.90
C PHE A 582 -15.03 -9.29 23.81
N GLY A 583 -16.22 -8.99 23.28
CA GLY A 583 -17.50 -9.09 23.99
C GLY A 583 -17.72 -8.08 25.14
N PRO A 584 -18.91 -8.08 25.77
CA PRO A 584 -19.41 -7.01 26.65
C PRO A 584 -18.70 -6.84 28.00
N ASP A 585 -17.67 -7.63 28.30
CA ASP A 585 -16.80 -7.44 29.48
C ASP A 585 -15.66 -6.43 29.22
N ALA A 586 -15.52 -5.91 28.00
CA ALA A 586 -14.77 -4.68 27.72
C ALA A 586 -15.65 -3.49 28.15
N GLY A 587 -15.53 -3.11 29.43
CA GLY A 587 -16.49 -2.27 30.13
C GLY A 587 -17.02 -1.05 29.36
N ASN A 588 -18.36 -0.94 29.36
CA ASN A 588 -19.21 0.21 29.00
C ASN A 588 -19.91 0.17 27.62
N ALA A 589 -20.73 -0.87 27.35
CA ALA A 589 -21.37 -1.06 26.05
C ALA A 589 -22.55 -0.09 25.79
N ASN A 590 -22.25 1.08 25.21
CA ASN A 590 -23.13 1.77 24.28
C ASN A 590 -22.81 1.22 22.87
N PRO A 591 -23.60 0.30 22.29
CA PRO A 591 -23.30 -0.24 20.97
C PRO A 591 -23.23 0.90 19.96
N HIS A 592 -22.16 0.96 19.17
CA HIS A 592 -21.85 2.06 18.26
C HIS A 592 -21.61 3.42 18.96
N GLY A 593 -21.27 3.43 20.25
CA GLY A 593 -21.12 4.69 21.02
C GLY A 593 -20.13 5.65 20.40
N THR A 594 -19.02 5.15 19.85
CA THR A 594 -18.04 5.96 19.13
C THR A 594 -18.63 6.55 17.85
N LEU A 595 -19.40 5.78 17.07
CA LEU A 595 -20.13 6.31 15.92
C LEU A 595 -21.12 7.40 16.32
N GLU A 596 -21.96 7.17 17.34
CA GLU A 596 -22.95 8.16 17.80
C GLU A 596 -22.28 9.46 18.24
N ASN A 597 -21.19 9.37 19.02
CA ASN A 597 -20.42 10.53 19.45
C ASN A 597 -19.83 11.31 18.27
N LYS A 598 -19.29 10.61 17.26
CA LYS A 598 -18.75 11.27 16.06
C LYS A 598 -19.86 11.90 15.22
N LEU A 599 -21.01 11.24 15.07
CA LEU A 599 -22.18 11.79 14.36
C LEU A 599 -22.69 13.08 15.02
N ASP A 600 -22.72 13.14 16.34
CA ASP A 600 -23.15 14.34 17.09
C ASP A 600 -22.19 15.53 16.91
N GLY A 601 -20.93 15.26 16.55
CA GLY A 601 -19.91 16.26 16.23
C GLY A 601 -20.03 16.87 14.83
N ILE A 602 -20.82 16.28 13.92
CA ILE A 602 -20.92 16.75 12.52
C ILE A 602 -21.82 17.98 12.46
N ARG A 603 -21.22 19.15 12.18
CA ARG A 603 -21.92 20.44 12.12
C ARG A 603 -23.00 20.48 11.05
N ASP A 604 -22.75 19.93 9.87
CA ASP A 604 -23.64 20.04 8.70
C ASP A 604 -24.99 19.35 8.87
N ILE A 605 -25.10 18.43 9.84
CA ILE A 605 -26.34 17.69 10.11
C ILE A 605 -26.97 18.06 11.46
N GLN A 606 -26.44 19.07 12.18
CA GLN A 606 -27.01 19.50 13.44
C GLN A 606 -28.47 19.98 13.25
N GLY A 607 -29.41 19.38 13.99
CA GLY A 607 -30.85 19.64 13.84
C GLY A 607 -31.50 18.98 12.62
N ARG A 608 -30.76 18.19 11.82
CA ARG A 608 -31.23 17.46 10.63
C ARG A 608 -31.27 15.95 10.91
N ALA A 609 -32.28 15.53 11.69
CA ALA A 609 -32.40 14.16 12.19
C ALA A 609 -32.51 13.11 11.06
N ASP A 610 -33.10 13.48 9.93
CA ASP A 610 -33.18 12.69 8.70
C ASP A 610 -31.79 12.40 8.11
N LEU A 611 -30.95 13.43 7.95
CA LEU A 611 -29.59 13.28 7.43
C LEU A 611 -28.71 12.47 8.38
N ARG A 612 -28.84 12.69 9.70
CA ARG A 612 -28.14 11.91 10.72
C ARG A 612 -28.50 10.43 10.65
N ALA A 613 -29.79 10.11 10.50
CA ALA A 613 -30.25 8.73 10.38
C ALA A 613 -29.71 8.05 9.10
N ALA A 614 -29.72 8.76 7.96
CA ALA A 614 -29.21 8.26 6.69
C ALA A 614 -27.69 8.01 6.73
N LEU A 615 -26.90 8.95 7.29
CA LEU A 615 -25.46 8.75 7.50
C LEU A 615 -25.19 7.55 8.40
N ARG A 616 -25.88 7.46 9.54
CA ARG A 616 -25.74 6.34 10.46
C ARG A 616 -25.99 5.00 9.75
N GLN A 617 -27.07 4.90 8.98
CA GLN A 617 -27.42 3.68 8.27
C GLN A 617 -26.35 3.28 7.25
N THR A 618 -25.86 4.24 6.46
CA THR A 618 -24.85 3.98 5.42
C THR A 618 -23.49 3.61 6.01
N MET A 619 -23.06 4.28 7.09
CA MET A 619 -21.82 3.94 7.81
C MET A 619 -21.89 2.55 8.42
N LEU A 620 -22.99 2.18 9.10
CA LEU A 620 -23.15 0.84 9.66
C LEU A 620 -23.17 -0.24 8.57
N GLY A 621 -23.73 0.07 7.40
CA GLY A 621 -23.67 -0.82 6.24
C GLY A 621 -22.24 -1.08 5.77
N ALA A 622 -21.42 -0.03 5.68
CA ALA A 622 -20.00 -0.15 5.32
C ALA A 622 -19.20 -0.94 6.38
N TYR A 623 -19.36 -0.61 7.67
CA TYR A 623 -18.65 -1.32 8.74
C TYR A 623 -19.02 -2.80 8.84
N ALA A 624 -20.26 -3.18 8.50
CA ALA A 624 -20.66 -4.59 8.42
C ALA A 624 -19.88 -5.38 7.36
N ASN A 625 -19.33 -4.70 6.34
CA ASN A 625 -18.46 -5.26 5.31
C ASN A 625 -16.97 -5.02 5.60
N HIS A 626 -16.63 -4.48 6.78
CA HIS A 626 -15.28 -4.05 7.17
C HIS A 626 -14.68 -2.95 6.29
N ASP A 627 -15.54 -2.18 5.62
CA ASP A 627 -15.11 -1.02 4.86
C ASP A 627 -14.98 0.20 5.77
N VAL A 628 -14.01 1.05 5.45
CA VAL A 628 -14.02 2.45 5.85
C VAL A 628 -15.04 3.17 4.95
N PRO A 629 -16.05 3.90 5.47
CA PRO A 629 -17.08 4.49 4.65
C PRO A 629 -16.56 5.48 3.59
N TYR A 630 -16.85 5.21 2.32
CA TYR A 630 -16.54 6.12 1.22
C TYR A 630 -17.75 7.03 0.96
N TYR A 631 -17.53 8.34 0.89
CA TYR A 631 -18.53 9.27 0.40
C TYR A 631 -17.95 10.19 -0.66
N SER A 632 -18.81 10.61 -1.57
CA SER A 632 -18.47 11.64 -2.56
C SER A 632 -19.60 12.64 -2.74
N LYS A 633 -19.23 13.80 -3.27
CA LYS A 633 -20.12 14.85 -3.75
C LYS A 633 -19.89 15.01 -5.25
N ILE A 634 -20.96 15.09 -6.02
CA ILE A 634 -20.87 15.49 -7.42
C ILE A 634 -20.78 17.02 -7.49
N THR A 635 -19.83 17.55 -8.26
CA THR A 635 -19.69 19.01 -8.44
C THR A 635 -21.00 19.61 -8.97
N GLY A 636 -21.55 20.57 -8.24
CA GLY A 636 -22.83 21.22 -8.56
C GLY A 636 -24.08 20.53 -7.98
N ASP A 637 -23.94 19.42 -7.24
CA ASP A 637 -25.04 18.70 -6.61
C ASP A 637 -25.09 18.92 -5.08
N ALA A 638 -26.31 18.96 -4.53
CA ALA A 638 -26.60 19.07 -3.10
C ALA A 638 -26.61 17.70 -2.39
N THR A 639 -26.41 16.61 -3.13
CA THR A 639 -26.52 15.23 -2.68
C THR A 639 -25.18 14.67 -2.22
N LEU A 640 -25.19 13.93 -1.11
CA LEU A 640 -24.07 13.09 -0.69
C LEU A 640 -24.27 11.67 -1.21
N TYR A 641 -23.24 11.10 -1.82
CA TYR A 641 -23.27 9.78 -2.45
C TYR A 641 -22.36 8.80 -1.69
N PRO A 642 -22.92 7.92 -0.84
CA PRO A 642 -22.18 6.79 -0.30
C PRO A 642 -21.65 5.90 -1.43
N ASP A 643 -20.43 5.39 -1.28
CA ASP A 643 -19.71 4.58 -2.25
C ASP A 643 -19.50 5.23 -3.64
N GLY A 644 -19.89 6.50 -3.80
CA GLY A 644 -19.91 7.18 -5.09
C GLY A 644 -20.90 6.60 -6.09
N ARG A 645 -21.93 5.88 -5.62
CA ARG A 645 -22.96 5.29 -6.49
C ARG A 645 -24.07 6.28 -6.79
N THR A 646 -24.48 6.37 -8.05
CA THR A 646 -25.58 7.24 -8.52
C THR A 646 -26.88 6.48 -8.76
N ASP A 647 -26.94 5.18 -8.46
CA ASP A 647 -28.11 4.30 -8.63
C ASP A 647 -29.28 4.60 -7.67
N GLY A 648 -29.13 5.59 -6.78
CA GLY A 648 -30.21 6.23 -6.03
C GLY A 648 -30.66 5.49 -4.76
N HIS A 649 -30.16 4.28 -4.48
CA HIS A 649 -30.62 3.49 -3.32
C HIS A 649 -30.04 3.95 -1.98
N SER A 650 -28.95 4.69 -1.97
CA SER A 650 -28.28 5.17 -0.75
C SER A 650 -27.92 6.66 -0.76
N ALA A 651 -28.25 7.37 -1.83
CA ALA A 651 -28.00 8.80 -1.94
C ALA A 651 -28.72 9.58 -0.82
N ILE A 652 -28.06 10.61 -0.30
CA ILE A 652 -28.58 11.46 0.78
C ILE A 652 -28.80 12.87 0.21
N PRO A 653 -29.97 13.15 -0.38
CA PRO A 653 -30.26 14.43 -1.03
C PRO A 653 -30.40 15.57 -0.02
N GLY A 654 -30.03 16.78 -0.44
CA GLY A 654 -30.13 17.97 0.41
C GLY A 654 -29.19 17.95 1.62
N TYR A 655 -28.09 17.19 1.50
CA TYR A 655 -27.01 17.14 2.49
C TYR A 655 -26.18 18.42 2.46
N PHE A 656 -25.82 18.88 1.25
CA PHE A 656 -25.07 20.12 1.07
C PHE A 656 -26.01 21.29 0.78
N ASN A 657 -25.71 22.44 1.38
CA ASN A 657 -26.27 23.70 0.93
C ASN A 657 -25.46 24.20 -0.26
N LEU A 658 -26.10 24.35 -1.42
CA LEU A 658 -25.45 24.92 -2.60
C LEU A 658 -25.59 26.45 -2.57
N PRO A 659 -24.49 27.20 -2.72
CA PRO A 659 -24.57 28.64 -2.93
C PRO A 659 -25.09 28.97 -4.34
N ASP A 660 -25.62 30.18 -4.53
CA ASP A 660 -26.06 30.69 -5.84
C ASP A 660 -24.90 30.78 -6.85
N GLU A 661 -23.69 31.06 -6.36
CA GLU A 661 -22.44 31.14 -7.13
C GLU A 661 -21.37 30.24 -6.48
N HIS A 662 -20.57 29.55 -7.30
CA HIS A 662 -19.50 28.68 -6.79
C HIS A 662 -18.43 29.51 -6.03
N PRO A 663 -18.04 29.16 -4.78
CA PRO A 663 -17.13 29.98 -3.97
C PRO A 663 -15.78 30.28 -4.64
N MET A 664 -15.32 29.39 -5.50
CA MET A 664 -14.07 29.57 -6.24
C MET A 664 -14.13 30.69 -7.29
N LEU A 665 -15.31 31.08 -7.78
CA LEU A 665 -15.42 32.21 -8.72
C LEU A 665 -14.97 33.51 -8.09
N GLU A 666 -15.29 33.72 -6.80
CA GLU A 666 -14.80 34.88 -6.06
C GLU A 666 -13.27 34.85 -5.91
N THR A 667 -12.70 33.67 -5.67
CA THR A 667 -11.24 33.50 -5.59
C THR A 667 -10.57 33.82 -6.93
N GLY A 668 -11.17 33.36 -8.04
CA GLY A 668 -10.72 33.71 -9.38
C GLY A 668 -10.74 35.22 -9.63
N ARG A 669 -11.84 35.90 -9.31
CA ARG A 669 -11.95 37.37 -9.42
C ARG A 669 -10.89 38.10 -8.59
N ARG A 670 -10.63 37.63 -7.37
CA ARG A 670 -9.60 38.22 -6.49
C ARG A 670 -8.20 38.01 -7.04
N LEU A 671 -7.90 36.82 -7.56
CA LEU A 671 -6.61 36.55 -8.19
C LEU A 671 -6.42 37.46 -9.41
N GLN A 672 -7.43 37.60 -10.28
CA GLN A 672 -7.38 38.52 -11.43
C GLN A 672 -7.14 39.98 -11.01
N ALA A 673 -7.67 40.41 -9.87
CA ALA A 673 -7.53 41.77 -9.36
C ALA A 673 -6.23 42.01 -8.57
N ALA A 674 -5.49 40.96 -8.21
CA ALA A 674 -4.27 41.07 -7.42
C ALA A 674 -3.16 41.80 -8.20
N SER A 675 -2.44 42.69 -7.52
CA SER A 675 -1.28 43.37 -8.11
C SER A 675 -0.05 42.45 -8.12
N ALA A 676 0.93 42.76 -8.97
CA ALA A 676 2.21 42.04 -8.98
C ALA A 676 2.93 42.11 -7.61
N GLU A 677 2.84 43.24 -6.90
CA GLU A 677 3.40 43.42 -5.57
C GLU A 677 2.74 42.49 -4.54
N GLN A 678 1.41 42.31 -4.61
CA GLN A 678 0.70 41.37 -3.73
C GLN A 678 1.12 39.92 -3.99
N LEU A 679 1.29 39.52 -5.26
CA LEU A 679 1.76 38.16 -5.59
C LEU A 679 3.21 37.93 -5.12
N GLU A 680 4.08 38.94 -5.28
CA GLU A 680 5.47 38.90 -4.80
C GLU A 680 5.54 38.79 -3.26
N GLU A 681 4.66 39.52 -2.55
CA GLU A 681 4.54 39.42 -1.09
C GLU A 681 4.10 38.01 -0.67
N ILE A 682 3.06 37.44 -1.29
CA ILE A 682 2.62 36.07 -1.02
C ILE A 682 3.77 35.06 -1.23
N GLY A 683 4.54 35.19 -2.30
CA GLY A 683 5.72 34.35 -2.54
C GLY A 683 6.81 34.48 -1.48
N THR A 684 7.06 35.70 -1.03
CA THR A 684 8.02 35.98 0.05
C THR A 684 7.57 35.35 1.37
N GLU A 685 6.29 35.48 1.72
CA GLU A 685 5.71 34.85 2.89
C GLU A 685 5.75 33.31 2.79
N ALA A 686 5.53 32.76 1.59
CA ALA A 686 5.64 31.33 1.32
C ALA A 686 7.06 30.79 1.50
N ALA A 687 8.08 31.54 1.10
CA ALA A 687 9.47 31.21 1.40
C ALA A 687 9.72 31.19 2.93
N LYS A 688 9.23 32.20 3.68
CA LYS A 688 9.35 32.21 5.15
C LYS A 688 8.64 31.02 5.79
N TRP A 689 7.47 30.65 5.29
CA TRP A 689 6.72 29.48 5.76
C TRP A 689 7.51 28.18 5.51
N MET A 690 7.97 27.95 4.28
CA MET A 690 8.74 26.76 3.90
C MET A 690 10.05 26.66 4.72
N ALA A 691 10.69 27.80 4.99
CA ALA A 691 11.92 27.85 5.77
C ALA A 691 11.77 27.36 7.22
N ARG A 692 10.54 27.36 7.74
CA ARG A 692 10.21 26.94 9.11
C ARG A 692 9.74 25.50 9.20
N ILE A 693 9.58 24.81 8.08
CA ILE A 693 9.21 23.40 8.07
C ILE A 693 10.36 22.57 8.65
N VAL A 694 10.02 21.85 9.71
CA VAL A 694 10.90 20.90 10.37
C VAL A 694 10.19 19.55 10.51
N PRO A 695 10.91 18.44 10.45
CA PRO A 695 10.32 17.13 10.69
C PRO A 695 9.83 17.03 12.14
N THR A 696 8.61 16.54 12.32
CA THR A 696 7.95 16.46 13.63
C THR A 696 8.06 15.08 14.27
N GLU A 697 8.51 14.07 13.52
CA GLU A 697 8.45 12.65 13.89
C GLU A 697 9.82 11.95 13.83
N SER A 698 10.91 12.70 13.69
CA SER A 698 12.28 12.14 13.63
C SER A 698 12.62 11.22 14.81
N ASP A 699 12.14 11.57 16.01
CA ASP A 699 12.38 10.81 17.23
C ASP A 699 11.59 9.48 17.29
N LEU A 700 10.56 9.31 16.45
CA LEU A 700 9.76 8.08 16.39
C LEU A 700 10.39 7.03 15.47
N MET A 701 11.08 7.47 14.41
CA MET A 701 11.65 6.61 13.36
C MET A 701 12.50 5.43 13.89
N PRO A 702 13.38 5.59 14.92
CA PRO A 702 14.19 4.48 15.43
C PRO A 702 13.37 3.38 16.14
N TYR A 703 12.13 3.66 16.51
CA TYR A 703 11.24 2.72 17.22
C TYR A 703 10.24 2.01 16.30
N LEU A 704 10.18 2.40 15.02
CA LEU A 704 9.29 1.77 14.06
C LEU A 704 9.64 0.30 13.86
N SER A 705 8.63 -0.50 13.57
CA SER A 705 8.82 -1.94 13.36
C SER A 705 9.49 -2.28 12.02
N THR A 706 9.50 -1.32 11.10
CA THR A 706 10.19 -1.35 9.81
C THR A 706 11.03 -0.09 9.67
N HIS A 707 12.21 -0.21 9.05
CA HIS A 707 13.19 0.88 8.96
C HIS A 707 13.53 1.20 7.50
N ARG A 708 12.52 1.23 6.61
CA ARG A 708 12.75 1.37 5.15
C ARG A 708 13.43 2.70 4.82
N THR A 709 12.96 3.78 5.40
CA THR A 709 13.55 5.11 5.27
C THR A 709 15.01 5.12 5.73
N ASP A 710 15.32 4.52 6.88
CA ASP A 710 16.70 4.44 7.38
C ASP A 710 17.60 3.60 6.48
N ASP A 711 17.08 2.48 5.97
CA ASP A 711 17.80 1.60 5.06
C ASP A 711 18.10 2.33 3.74
N MET A 712 17.12 3.05 3.17
CA MET A 712 17.30 3.87 1.96
C MET A 712 18.31 5.00 2.17
N ILE A 713 18.24 5.73 3.29
CA ILE A 713 19.23 6.77 3.61
C ILE A 713 20.62 6.14 3.77
N THR A 714 20.72 4.99 4.43
CA THR A 714 21.99 4.27 4.60
C THR A 714 22.58 3.84 3.26
N GLU A 715 21.74 3.35 2.35
CA GLU A 715 22.13 2.95 1.00
C GLU A 715 22.71 4.13 0.21
N LEU A 716 22.03 5.29 0.23
CA LEU A 716 22.43 6.48 -0.53
C LEU A 716 23.66 7.17 0.06
N THR A 717 23.77 7.23 1.39
CA THR A 717 24.75 8.08 2.09
C THR A 717 25.92 7.29 2.68
N GLY A 718 25.78 5.97 2.81
CA GLY A 718 26.72 5.11 3.53
C GLY A 718 26.69 5.28 5.06
N VAL A 719 25.79 6.11 5.60
CA VAL A 719 25.70 6.43 7.03
C VAL A 719 24.31 6.10 7.54
N ARG A 720 24.23 5.28 8.59
CA ARG A 720 22.95 4.98 9.24
C ARG A 720 22.49 6.15 10.11
N PRO A 721 21.25 6.65 9.93
CA PRO A 721 20.68 7.67 10.81
C PRO A 721 20.69 7.23 12.28
N GLY A 722 20.90 8.16 13.21
CA GLY A 722 20.86 7.90 14.66
C GLY A 722 22.07 7.14 15.24
N ALA A 723 23.12 6.86 14.47
CA ALA A 723 24.36 6.21 14.95
C ALA A 723 25.39 7.18 15.59
N GLN A 724 24.97 8.40 15.98
CA GLN A 724 25.83 9.39 16.65
C GLN A 724 25.42 9.63 18.11
#